data_AF-A0A9P6V864-F1
#
_entry.id   AF-A0A9P6V864-F1
#
_cell.length_a   1.000
_cell.length_b   1.000
_cell.length_c   1.000
_cell.angle_alpha   90.00
_cell.angle_beta   90.00
_cell.angle_gamma   90.00
#
_symmetry.space_group_name_H-M   'P 1'
#
loop_
_entity.id
_entity.type
_entity.pdbx_description
1 polymer ?
#
loop_
_entity_poly.entity_id
_entity_poly.type
_entity_poly.pdbx_seq_one_letter_code
_entity_poly.pdbx_strand_id
1 'polypeptide(L)'
;MSSSSQGNASQQTGLSPAEYLELIGDVKDILSRLERAALLGSMPSLTENISSTLQRIQVNGPELSDTYPMNARPQLQVTFPQSSQIQIHEIPNVEDALYNLGLQRIDDYKQAVYIPPSAKPSLQAQDDTMSPLLETVMEFLAGDGQVMLILGDSGAGKSTFNRHLEYTLWQDYTAGEPIPLFINLPALDRPKKDLVREQLRLLDISEEQIRELKLQRRFVLVCDGYDESQLTCNLHTTNLLNQSGQWSAKLVVTCRTQYLGPSYRDKFEPQEGGHYNLSTQTLYQEAVITPFSKKQIEDYVERYVPLEPRTWVKKDYMDKLTVIPGLMGMVTNPFLLTLALGALPDVVQDKLDYSRIRITRLQLYDIFVKHWLGANKRRLQNVRLGQGEQRAFNELLDDGFEENGVKFQVGLAAAIFQEQDGRPVVDYNHRRDKDSWKTMYFGLEYEKSLLRSASLLSRVGNQYRFVHRSVLEYFYSYYISVLLPIADHPLSQRLLVEEPSIVQFLAERIQLNSEFKQQLFVIIERSKTDTKAACAAANAITILIKAGVRFNGADLRGIQIPGADVSGGQFDSVQFQDANLTAVNFTNSWIRQANFSGAQMEGVQLEKPPHLKESDKVYSCAYSPNGMVFAMGLDVQYRNLESISHALGA
;
A
#
# COMPACT_ATOMS: atom_id res chain seq x y z
N MET A 1 37.74 -54.36 23.74
CA MET A 1 38.76 -55.21 23.10
C MET A 1 38.08 -55.93 21.95
N SER A 2 38.68 -55.86 20.74
CA SER A 2 38.35 -56.55 19.46
C SER A 2 36.90 -56.45 18.95
N SER A 3 36.55 -56.22 17.68
CA SER A 3 37.23 -55.95 16.40
C SER A 3 36.12 -55.85 15.33
N SER A 4 36.43 -55.27 14.15
CA SER A 4 35.69 -55.35 12.87
C SER A 4 34.41 -54.48 12.74
N SER A 5 34.10 -53.82 11.62
CA SER A 5 34.74 -53.66 10.30
C SER A 5 33.87 -52.74 9.42
N GLN A 6 34.51 -51.94 8.55
CA GLN A 6 34.05 -51.46 7.23
C GLN A 6 32.79 -50.56 7.18
N GLY A 7 32.71 -49.46 6.43
CA GLY A 7 33.48 -48.97 5.29
C GLY A 7 32.49 -48.33 4.32
N ASN A 8 32.65 -47.04 4.01
CA ASN A 8 32.42 -46.37 2.72
C ASN A 8 32.22 -44.86 2.91
N ALA A 9 33.31 -44.12 2.76
CA ALA A 9 33.28 -42.70 2.46
C ALA A 9 32.98 -42.55 0.96
N SER A 10 31.80 -42.03 0.62
CA SER A 10 31.44 -41.61 -0.72
C SER A 10 32.17 -40.32 -1.07
N GLN A 11 33.21 -40.43 -1.91
CA GLN A 11 33.78 -39.32 -2.66
C GLN A 11 32.74 -38.81 -3.66
N GLN A 12 32.21 -37.61 -3.45
CA GLN A 12 31.59 -36.80 -4.51
C GLN A 12 32.69 -35.96 -5.14
N THR A 13 33.09 -36.33 -6.35
CA THR A 13 33.98 -35.57 -7.23
C THR A 13 33.18 -34.44 -7.87
N GLY A 14 33.25 -33.24 -7.29
CA GLY A 14 32.82 -32.00 -7.94
C GLY A 14 33.94 -31.43 -8.79
N LEU A 15 33.61 -30.97 -10.00
CA LEU A 15 34.57 -30.30 -10.90
C LEU A 15 35.11 -29.03 -10.24
N SER A 16 36.41 -28.81 -10.40
CA SER A 16 37.09 -27.61 -9.91
C SER A 16 36.61 -26.37 -10.71
N PRO A 17 36.71 -25.16 -10.13
CA PRO A 17 36.33 -23.92 -10.82
C PRO A 17 37.06 -23.70 -12.15
N ALA A 18 38.26 -24.25 -12.32
CA ALA A 18 39.02 -24.20 -13.58
C ALA A 18 38.39 -25.10 -14.65
N GLU A 19 37.95 -26.31 -14.29
CA GLU A 19 37.26 -27.23 -15.20
C GLU A 19 35.85 -26.71 -15.58
N TYR A 20 35.21 -25.94 -14.69
CA TYR A 20 33.93 -25.27 -14.97
C TYR A 20 34.07 -24.14 -16.01
N LEU A 21 35.19 -23.40 -15.96
CA LEU A 21 35.49 -22.33 -16.91
C LEU A 21 35.89 -22.87 -18.28
N GLU A 22 36.57 -24.02 -18.34
CA GLU A 22 36.90 -24.73 -19.58
C GLU A 22 35.63 -25.26 -20.25
N LEU A 23 34.69 -25.82 -19.48
CA LEU A 23 33.38 -26.28 -19.98
C LEU A 23 32.52 -25.14 -20.55
N ILE A 24 32.55 -23.96 -19.94
CA ILE A 24 31.83 -22.77 -20.44
C ILE A 24 32.49 -22.22 -21.72
N GLY A 25 33.81 -22.33 -21.83
CA GLY A 25 34.57 -22.00 -23.03
C GLY A 25 34.17 -22.88 -24.22
N ASP A 26 34.11 -24.19 -24.01
CA ASP A 26 33.74 -25.15 -25.05
C ASP A 26 32.26 -25.01 -25.49
N VAL A 27 31.35 -24.71 -24.57
CA VAL A 27 29.93 -24.45 -24.90
C VAL A 27 29.77 -23.17 -25.73
N LYS A 28 30.54 -22.12 -25.45
CA LYS A 28 30.53 -20.88 -26.25
C LYS A 28 31.14 -21.10 -27.64
N ASP A 29 32.20 -21.90 -27.76
CA ASP A 29 32.79 -22.23 -29.08
C ASP A 29 31.79 -23.04 -29.93
N ILE A 30 31.10 -24.01 -29.34
CA ILE A 30 30.07 -24.82 -30.02
C ILE A 30 28.87 -23.97 -30.46
N LEU A 31 28.37 -23.06 -29.61
CA LEU A 31 27.28 -22.15 -29.96
C LEU A 31 27.68 -21.16 -31.07
N SER A 32 28.90 -20.62 -31.03
CA SER A 32 29.40 -19.71 -32.07
C SER A 32 29.57 -20.40 -33.43
N ARG A 33 29.91 -21.70 -33.43
CA ARG A 33 30.01 -22.53 -34.64
C ARG A 33 28.64 -22.92 -35.19
N LEU A 34 27.65 -23.12 -34.33
CA LEU A 34 26.25 -23.35 -34.72
C LEU A 34 25.59 -22.09 -35.31
N GLU A 35 25.85 -20.92 -34.76
CA GLU A 35 25.38 -19.63 -35.34
C GLU A 35 26.02 -19.36 -36.71
N ARG A 36 27.31 -19.65 -36.88
CA ARG A 36 27.97 -19.55 -38.20
C ARG A 36 27.45 -20.57 -39.21
N ALA A 37 27.05 -21.76 -38.77
CA ALA A 37 26.46 -22.77 -39.64
C ALA A 37 25.01 -22.41 -40.04
N ALA A 38 24.24 -21.77 -39.16
CA ALA A 38 22.89 -21.28 -39.45
C ALA A 38 22.88 -20.14 -40.47
N LEU A 39 23.92 -19.31 -40.51
CA LEU A 39 24.09 -18.22 -41.48
C LEU A 39 24.42 -18.70 -42.91
N LEU A 40 24.87 -19.95 -43.09
CA LEU A 40 25.31 -20.50 -44.39
C LEU A 40 24.32 -21.46 -45.06
N GLY A 41 23.12 -21.64 -44.51
CA GLY A 41 21.96 -22.13 -45.27
C GLY A 41 22.00 -23.59 -45.75
N SER A 42 22.68 -24.51 -45.05
CA SER A 42 22.61 -25.94 -45.37
C SER A 42 22.63 -26.81 -44.11
N MET A 43 21.46 -27.35 -43.72
CA MET A 43 21.32 -28.48 -42.79
C MET A 43 21.30 -29.78 -43.59
N PRO A 44 22.05 -30.82 -43.20
CA PRO A 44 21.35 -31.91 -42.51
C PRO A 44 22.14 -32.63 -41.38
N SER A 45 21.33 -33.25 -40.51
CA SER A 45 21.59 -34.34 -39.54
C SER A 45 22.68 -34.14 -38.47
N LEU A 46 22.31 -33.49 -37.36
CA LEU A 46 23.03 -33.56 -36.08
C LEU A 46 22.06 -33.78 -34.90
N THR A 47 20.97 -34.51 -35.14
CA THR A 47 19.93 -34.79 -34.13
C THR A 47 20.24 -35.98 -33.21
N GLU A 48 21.30 -36.75 -33.44
CA GLU A 48 21.57 -37.95 -32.61
C GLU A 48 22.65 -37.78 -31.52
N ASN A 49 23.45 -36.71 -31.54
CA ASN A 49 24.49 -36.50 -30.51
C ASN A 49 24.16 -35.43 -29.45
N ILE A 50 23.04 -34.71 -29.60
CA ILE A 50 22.61 -33.69 -28.63
C ILE A 50 21.80 -34.32 -27.48
N SER A 51 21.06 -35.41 -27.74
CA SER A 51 20.25 -36.09 -26.72
C SER A 51 21.07 -36.83 -25.65
N SER A 52 22.27 -37.33 -25.97
CA SER A 52 23.10 -38.07 -25.00
C SER A 52 23.81 -37.17 -24.00
N THR A 53 24.11 -35.92 -24.38
CA THR A 53 24.74 -34.92 -23.49
C THR A 53 23.70 -34.23 -22.61
N LEU A 54 22.50 -33.94 -23.13
CA LEU A 54 21.40 -33.34 -22.34
C LEU A 54 20.84 -34.29 -21.27
N GLN A 55 20.89 -35.61 -21.49
CA GLN A 55 20.48 -36.60 -20.48
C GLN A 55 21.42 -36.71 -19.27
N ARG A 56 22.62 -36.11 -19.30
CA ARG A 56 23.52 -36.08 -18.13
C ARG A 56 23.29 -34.88 -17.20
N ILE A 57 22.46 -33.91 -17.58
CA ILE A 57 22.24 -32.66 -16.82
C ILE A 57 20.92 -32.67 -16.02
N GLN A 58 20.03 -33.65 -16.25
CA GLN A 58 18.79 -33.78 -15.47
C GLN A 58 18.93 -34.74 -14.29
N VAL A 59 19.28 -34.19 -13.11
CA VAL A 59 18.85 -34.76 -11.82
C VAL A 59 18.45 -33.62 -10.88
N ASN A 60 17.17 -33.64 -10.50
CA ASN A 60 16.47 -32.90 -9.43
C ASN A 60 15.83 -31.53 -9.76
N GLY A 61 14.61 -31.59 -10.30
CA GLY A 61 13.54 -30.60 -10.13
C GLY A 61 12.21 -31.21 -10.62
N PRO A 62 11.08 -31.11 -9.90
CA PRO A 62 9.83 -31.75 -10.32
C PRO A 62 9.22 -31.02 -11.52
N GLU A 63 8.84 -31.80 -12.52
CA GLU A 63 8.19 -31.37 -13.76
C GLU A 63 6.78 -30.81 -13.48
N LEU A 64 6.56 -29.55 -13.86
CA LEU A 64 5.23 -29.01 -14.15
C LEU A 64 5.00 -29.17 -15.65
N SER A 65 3.99 -29.96 -16.02
CA SER A 65 3.55 -30.16 -17.39
C SER A 65 2.76 -28.94 -17.88
N ASP A 66 3.45 -27.97 -18.47
CA ASP A 66 2.81 -26.94 -19.30
C ASP A 66 2.49 -27.52 -20.69
N THR A 67 1.21 -27.67 -20.98
CA THR A 67 0.71 -27.78 -22.36
C THR A 67 -0.16 -26.57 -22.65
N TYR A 68 0.48 -25.48 -23.08
CA TYR A 68 -0.16 -24.43 -23.88
C TYR A 68 0.75 -24.09 -25.08
N PRO A 69 0.18 -23.94 -26.29
CA PRO A 69 0.98 -23.84 -27.51
C PRO A 69 1.54 -22.42 -27.71
N MET A 70 2.79 -22.39 -28.19
CA MET A 70 3.60 -21.25 -28.64
C MET A 70 2.84 -20.13 -29.38
N ASN A 71 3.21 -18.87 -29.10
CA ASN A 71 3.98 -18.01 -30.04
C ASN A 71 4.19 -16.59 -29.46
N ALA A 72 5.45 -16.15 -29.42
CA ALA A 72 5.96 -14.78 -29.27
C ALA A 72 5.20 -13.83 -28.31
N ARG A 73 5.76 -13.57 -27.11
CA ARG A 73 5.41 -12.36 -26.37
C ARG A 73 5.81 -11.15 -27.23
N PRO A 74 4.89 -10.25 -27.63
CA PRO A 74 5.25 -9.07 -28.40
C PRO A 74 6.27 -8.25 -27.59
N GLN A 75 7.29 -7.73 -28.26
CA GLN A 75 8.21 -6.75 -27.64
C GLN A 75 7.38 -5.55 -27.17
N LEU A 76 7.45 -5.25 -25.88
CA LEU A 76 6.75 -4.13 -25.25
C LEU A 76 7.30 -2.82 -25.83
N GLN A 77 6.48 -2.10 -26.60
CA GLN A 77 6.80 -0.74 -27.04
C GLN A 77 6.11 0.26 -26.11
N VAL A 78 6.89 0.92 -25.27
CA VAL A 78 6.40 2.05 -24.45
C VAL A 78 6.52 3.34 -25.27
N THR A 79 5.40 4.02 -25.49
CA THR A 79 5.34 5.22 -26.36
C THR A 79 5.60 6.50 -25.59
N PHE A 80 6.37 7.43 -26.16
CA PHE A 80 6.66 8.75 -25.57
C PHE A 80 6.28 9.88 -26.55
N PRO A 81 6.03 11.12 -26.08
CA PRO A 81 5.69 12.25 -26.96
C PRO A 81 6.77 12.54 -28.03
N GLN A 82 6.34 12.96 -29.22
CA GLN A 82 7.20 13.14 -30.41
C GLN A 82 8.36 14.15 -30.28
N SER A 83 8.39 14.95 -29.21
CA SER A 83 9.40 16.00 -28.99
C SER A 83 10.69 15.53 -28.32
N SER A 84 10.81 14.26 -27.89
CA SER A 84 12.03 13.71 -27.29
C SER A 84 12.83 12.84 -28.27
N GLN A 85 13.34 13.44 -29.36
CA GLN A 85 14.42 12.82 -30.13
C GLN A 85 15.72 12.86 -29.33
N ILE A 86 15.82 11.97 -28.36
CA ILE A 86 17.06 11.69 -27.66
C ILE A 86 17.77 10.59 -28.47
N GLN A 87 18.93 10.90 -29.04
CA GLN A 87 19.80 9.86 -29.59
C GLN A 87 20.27 8.98 -28.43
N ILE A 88 19.70 7.78 -28.34
CA ILE A 88 20.11 6.79 -27.34
C ILE A 88 21.50 6.30 -27.75
N HIS A 89 22.49 6.53 -26.90
CA HIS A 89 23.83 5.98 -27.07
C HIS A 89 24.06 4.96 -25.97
N GLU A 90 24.59 3.80 -26.33
CA GLU A 90 25.07 2.83 -25.35
C GLU A 90 26.33 3.39 -24.70
N ILE A 91 26.22 3.77 -23.44
CA ILE A 91 27.37 4.13 -22.60
C ILE A 91 27.69 2.87 -21.79
N PRO A 92 28.80 2.17 -22.06
CA PRO A 92 29.08 0.86 -21.46
C PRO A 92 28.96 0.85 -19.93
N ASN A 93 29.50 1.89 -19.26
CA ASN A 93 29.44 2.02 -17.80
C ASN A 93 28.00 2.21 -17.25
N VAL A 94 27.10 2.80 -18.05
CA VAL A 94 25.69 2.94 -17.66
C VAL A 94 24.95 1.63 -17.88
N GLU A 95 25.17 0.94 -19.00
CA GLU A 95 24.51 -0.34 -19.28
C GLU A 95 24.94 -1.43 -18.29
N ASP A 96 26.22 -1.50 -17.93
CA ASP A 96 26.70 -2.44 -16.91
C ASP A 96 26.03 -2.19 -15.55
N ALA A 97 25.88 -0.91 -15.16
CA ALA A 97 25.20 -0.54 -13.94
C ALA A 97 23.70 -0.89 -13.97
N LEU A 98 23.03 -0.64 -15.10
CA LEU A 98 21.61 -0.96 -15.28
C LEU A 98 21.35 -2.47 -15.34
N TYR A 99 22.24 -3.23 -15.97
CA TYR A 99 22.17 -4.69 -16.01
C TYR A 99 22.28 -5.28 -14.60
N ASN A 100 23.28 -4.84 -13.83
CA ASN A 100 23.44 -5.26 -12.44
C ASN A 100 22.23 -4.84 -11.57
N LEU A 101 21.72 -3.63 -11.77
CA LEU A 101 20.51 -3.16 -11.09
C LEU A 101 19.31 -4.05 -11.42
N GLY A 102 19.09 -4.39 -12.70
CA GLY A 102 18.01 -5.27 -13.13
C GLY A 102 18.08 -6.66 -12.49
N LEU A 103 19.27 -7.28 -12.50
CA LEU A 103 19.50 -8.57 -11.82
C LEU A 103 19.19 -8.48 -10.33
N GLN A 104 19.68 -7.42 -9.66
CA GLN A 104 19.41 -7.21 -8.25
C GLN A 104 17.91 -7.04 -7.98
N ARG A 105 17.19 -6.27 -8.81
CA ARG A 105 15.75 -6.06 -8.66
C ARG A 105 14.94 -7.33 -8.85
N ILE A 106 15.34 -8.17 -9.79
CA ILE A 106 14.71 -9.47 -10.05
C ILE A 106 14.97 -10.42 -8.87
N ASP A 107 16.18 -10.46 -8.32
CA ASP A 107 16.53 -11.29 -7.15
C ASP A 107 15.86 -10.80 -5.84
N ASP A 108 15.74 -9.48 -5.68
CA ASP A 108 15.05 -8.83 -4.56
C ASP A 108 13.52 -9.08 -4.59
N TYR A 109 12.95 -9.47 -5.74
CA TYR A 109 11.54 -9.75 -5.86
C TYR A 109 11.18 -11.08 -5.16
N LYS A 110 10.81 -10.97 -3.88
CA LYS A 110 10.37 -12.08 -3.05
C LYS A 110 8.90 -11.91 -2.70
N GLN A 111 8.01 -12.45 -3.55
CA GLN A 111 6.58 -12.48 -3.29
C GLN A 111 6.09 -13.92 -3.20
N ALA A 112 5.87 -14.39 -1.97
CA ALA A 112 5.50 -15.78 -1.73
C ALA A 112 4.13 -16.15 -2.33
N VAL A 113 3.17 -15.22 -2.27
CA VAL A 113 1.87 -15.35 -2.95
C VAL A 113 1.56 -14.05 -3.68
N TYR A 114 1.41 -14.12 -5.00
CA TYR A 114 0.90 -13.04 -5.84
C TYR A 114 -0.36 -13.50 -6.56
N ILE A 115 -1.43 -12.71 -6.48
CA ILE A 115 -2.64 -12.89 -7.29
C ILE A 115 -2.87 -11.58 -8.05
N PRO A 116 -2.98 -11.61 -9.40
CA PRO A 116 -3.21 -10.42 -10.19
C PRO A 116 -4.49 -9.70 -9.73
N PRO A 117 -4.42 -8.42 -9.32
CA PRO A 117 -5.61 -7.67 -8.96
C PRO A 117 -6.40 -7.29 -10.20
N SER A 118 -7.71 -7.14 -10.02
CA SER A 118 -8.60 -6.54 -11.01
C SER A 118 -8.82 -5.07 -10.67
N ALA A 119 -9.13 -4.28 -11.68
CA ALA A 119 -9.42 -2.86 -11.51
C ALA A 119 -10.54 -2.41 -12.44
N LYS A 120 -11.21 -1.33 -12.03
CA LYS A 120 -12.18 -0.58 -12.83
C LYS A 120 -11.61 0.80 -13.19
N PRO A 121 -12.06 1.44 -14.28
CA PRO A 121 -11.40 2.63 -14.83
C PRO A 121 -11.59 3.91 -14.01
N SER A 122 -12.54 3.96 -13.07
CA SER A 122 -12.70 5.10 -12.17
C SER A 122 -13.50 4.74 -10.92
N LEU A 123 -13.54 5.63 -9.93
CA LEU A 123 -14.31 5.43 -8.70
C LEU A 123 -15.81 5.29 -8.97
N GLN A 124 -16.32 5.95 -10.01
CA GLN A 124 -17.73 5.95 -10.39
C GLN A 124 -18.11 4.83 -11.36
N ALA A 125 -17.12 4.15 -11.95
CA ALA A 125 -17.37 3.06 -12.89
C ALA A 125 -18.12 1.91 -12.21
N GLN A 126 -19.00 1.26 -12.97
CA GLN A 126 -19.72 0.08 -12.53
C GLN A 126 -18.78 -1.12 -12.42
N ASP A 127 -19.12 -2.04 -11.52
CA ASP A 127 -18.29 -3.21 -11.19
C ASP A 127 -18.29 -4.28 -12.30
N ASP A 128 -19.05 -4.13 -13.37
CA ASP A 128 -19.03 -4.97 -14.58
C ASP A 128 -17.94 -4.54 -15.58
N THR A 129 -17.32 -3.38 -15.41
CA THR A 129 -16.23 -2.86 -16.25
C THR A 129 -14.83 -3.31 -15.80
N MET A 130 -14.74 -4.41 -15.04
CA MET A 130 -13.48 -4.89 -14.47
C MET A 130 -12.55 -5.47 -15.54
N SER A 131 -11.28 -5.10 -15.46
CA SER A 131 -10.19 -5.69 -16.25
C SER A 131 -9.02 -6.08 -15.34
N PRO A 132 -8.13 -7.00 -15.75
CA PRO A 132 -6.88 -7.25 -15.04
C PRO A 132 -6.04 -5.98 -14.99
N LEU A 133 -5.63 -5.55 -13.78
CA LEU A 133 -4.92 -4.27 -13.61
C LEU A 133 -3.60 -4.22 -14.39
N LEU A 134 -2.90 -5.36 -14.49
CA LEU A 134 -1.64 -5.44 -15.23
C LEU A 134 -1.87 -5.10 -16.71
N GLU A 135 -2.93 -5.61 -17.33
CA GLU A 135 -3.27 -5.33 -18.72
C GLU A 135 -3.59 -3.84 -18.90
N THR A 136 -4.40 -3.25 -18.01
CA THR A 136 -4.72 -1.81 -18.04
C THR A 136 -3.46 -0.94 -17.95
N VAL A 137 -2.52 -1.29 -17.07
CA VAL A 137 -1.27 -0.53 -16.92
C VAL A 137 -0.38 -0.71 -18.15
N MET A 138 -0.30 -1.90 -18.71
CA MET A 138 0.49 -2.13 -19.93
C MET A 138 -0.09 -1.38 -21.14
N GLU A 139 -1.42 -1.32 -21.28
CA GLU A 139 -2.09 -0.50 -22.30
C GLU A 139 -1.77 1.00 -22.12
N PHE A 140 -1.79 1.50 -20.88
CA PHE A 140 -1.37 2.87 -20.57
C PHE A 140 0.08 3.14 -20.97
N LEU A 141 0.99 2.20 -20.65
CA LEU A 141 2.41 2.33 -21.00
C LEU A 141 2.63 2.31 -22.52
N ALA A 142 1.82 1.56 -23.27
CA ALA A 142 1.86 1.55 -24.73
C ALA A 142 1.20 2.79 -25.39
N GLY A 143 0.23 3.43 -24.74
CA GLY A 143 -0.49 4.60 -25.26
C GLY A 143 0.23 5.95 -25.07
N ASP A 144 -0.49 7.06 -25.25
CA ASP A 144 0.05 8.43 -25.09
C ASP A 144 -0.03 8.98 -23.65
N GLY A 145 -0.60 8.19 -22.73
CA GLY A 145 -0.76 8.58 -21.33
C GLY A 145 0.57 8.89 -20.64
N GLN A 146 0.58 9.90 -19.77
CA GLN A 146 1.77 10.34 -19.04
C GLN A 146 1.70 10.00 -17.56
N VAL A 147 0.50 10.07 -16.97
CA VAL A 147 0.27 9.76 -15.56
C VAL A 147 -0.88 8.78 -15.43
N MET A 148 -0.64 7.68 -14.72
CA MET A 148 -1.66 6.74 -14.29
C MET A 148 -1.75 6.70 -12.77
N LEU A 149 -2.95 6.97 -12.25
CA LEU A 149 -3.26 6.88 -10.83
C LEU A 149 -3.93 5.54 -10.52
N ILE A 150 -3.28 4.72 -9.69
CA ILE A 150 -3.83 3.47 -9.18
C ILE A 150 -4.38 3.70 -7.77
N LEU A 151 -5.69 3.56 -7.63
CA LEU A 151 -6.42 3.73 -6.38
C LEU A 151 -6.77 2.38 -5.76
N GLY A 152 -6.88 2.37 -4.45
CA GLY A 152 -7.36 1.21 -3.72
C GLY A 152 -7.21 1.39 -2.22
N ASP A 153 -7.95 0.61 -1.46
CA ASP A 153 -7.96 0.72 0.01
C ASP A 153 -6.64 0.24 0.63
N SER A 154 -6.44 0.54 1.91
CA SER A 154 -5.33 -0.02 2.70
C SER A 154 -5.39 -1.55 2.65
N GLY A 155 -4.29 -2.20 2.25
CA GLY A 155 -4.23 -3.66 2.12
C GLY A 155 -4.75 -4.24 0.80
N ALA A 156 -5.25 -3.42 -0.14
CA ALA A 156 -5.78 -3.87 -1.43
C ALA A 156 -4.73 -4.49 -2.38
N GLY A 157 -3.44 -4.45 -2.04
CA GLY A 157 -2.37 -5.04 -2.85
C GLY A 157 -1.64 -4.07 -3.78
N LYS A 158 -1.81 -2.75 -3.63
CA LYS A 158 -1.13 -1.70 -4.44
C LYS A 158 0.40 -1.87 -4.47
N SER A 159 1.04 -1.93 -3.31
CA SER A 159 2.50 -2.10 -3.20
C SER A 159 2.97 -3.43 -3.80
N THR A 160 2.20 -4.50 -3.57
CA THR A 160 2.49 -5.82 -4.14
C THR A 160 2.42 -5.80 -5.67
N PHE A 161 1.39 -5.14 -6.22
CA PHE A 161 1.24 -4.94 -7.65
C PHE A 161 2.42 -4.13 -8.22
N ASN A 162 2.79 -3.01 -7.61
CA ASN A 162 3.90 -2.17 -8.08
C ASN A 162 5.23 -2.94 -8.12
N ARG A 163 5.51 -3.78 -7.12
CA ARG A 163 6.71 -4.62 -7.10
C ARG A 163 6.68 -5.70 -8.18
N HIS A 164 5.51 -6.29 -8.45
CA HIS A 164 5.34 -7.24 -9.54
C HIS A 164 5.44 -6.58 -10.93
N LEU A 165 4.94 -5.35 -11.07
CA LEU A 165 5.06 -4.55 -12.27
C LEU A 165 6.54 -4.24 -12.54
N GLU A 166 7.29 -3.75 -11.56
CA GLU A 166 8.74 -3.52 -11.68
C GLU A 166 9.46 -4.81 -12.11
N TYR A 167 9.17 -5.94 -11.45
CA TYR A 167 9.75 -7.24 -11.81
C TYR A 167 9.47 -7.62 -13.26
N THR A 168 8.21 -7.51 -13.71
CA THR A 168 7.81 -7.85 -15.08
C THR A 168 8.53 -6.97 -16.10
N LEU A 169 8.58 -5.66 -15.84
CA LEU A 169 9.25 -4.72 -16.73
C LEU A 169 10.76 -4.97 -16.81
N TRP A 170 11.42 -5.39 -15.73
CA TRP A 170 12.84 -5.76 -15.76
C TRP A 170 13.10 -7.09 -16.47
N GLN A 171 12.16 -8.04 -16.44
CA GLN A 171 12.28 -9.29 -17.21
C GLN A 171 12.25 -9.05 -18.71
N ASP A 172 11.43 -8.09 -19.15
CA ASP A 172 11.27 -7.74 -20.56
C ASP A 172 12.22 -6.61 -21.00
N TYR A 173 13.05 -6.08 -20.09
CA TYR A 173 13.96 -4.96 -20.36
C TYR A 173 15.06 -5.33 -21.35
N THR A 174 15.28 -4.47 -22.33
CA THR A 174 16.41 -4.53 -23.26
C THR A 174 17.12 -3.18 -23.31
N ALA A 175 18.40 -3.18 -23.68
CA ALA A 175 19.20 -1.96 -23.72
C ALA A 175 18.54 -0.90 -24.64
N GLY A 176 18.37 0.32 -24.12
CA GLY A 176 17.72 1.42 -24.83
C GLY A 176 16.19 1.52 -24.62
N GLU A 177 15.54 0.49 -24.10
CA GLU A 177 14.15 0.59 -23.65
C GLU A 177 14.03 1.43 -22.37
N PRO A 178 12.83 1.94 -22.04
CA PRO A 178 12.62 2.72 -20.83
C PRO A 178 12.96 1.93 -19.57
N ILE A 179 13.70 2.58 -18.68
CA ILE A 179 14.21 1.98 -17.45
C ILE A 179 13.08 1.92 -16.41
N PRO A 180 12.72 0.73 -15.90
CA PRO A 180 11.76 0.61 -14.81
C PRO A 180 12.40 1.07 -13.50
N LEU A 181 11.73 1.97 -12.78
CA LEU A 181 12.22 2.48 -11.50
C LEU A 181 11.10 2.50 -10.46
N PHE A 182 11.11 1.53 -9.54
CA PHE A 182 10.24 1.58 -8.37
C PHE A 182 10.75 2.60 -7.36
N ILE A 183 9.81 3.41 -6.85
CA ILE A 183 10.07 4.46 -5.87
C ILE A 183 9.10 4.30 -4.71
N ASN A 184 9.64 3.99 -3.53
CA ASN A 184 8.88 4.01 -2.28
C ASN A 184 8.85 5.46 -1.76
N LEU A 185 7.80 6.22 -2.09
CA LEU A 185 7.73 7.65 -1.78
C LEU A 185 7.94 7.95 -0.28
N PRO A 186 7.42 7.16 0.68
CA PRO A 186 7.63 7.41 2.11
C PRO A 186 9.07 7.25 2.58
N ALA A 187 9.92 6.60 1.80
CA ALA A 187 11.34 6.42 2.11
C ALA A 187 12.22 7.59 1.63
N LEU A 188 11.66 8.55 0.88
CA LEU A 188 12.40 9.69 0.34
C LEU A 188 12.24 10.95 1.21
N ASP A 189 13.30 11.74 1.27
CA ASP A 189 13.31 13.00 2.01
C ASP A 189 12.65 14.13 1.21
N ARG A 190 12.91 14.24 -0.12
CA ARG A 190 12.41 15.33 -0.96
C ARG A 190 11.79 14.84 -2.28
N PRO A 191 10.73 14.02 -2.22
CA PRO A 191 10.06 13.49 -3.41
C PRO A 191 9.45 14.56 -4.34
N LYS A 192 9.31 15.81 -3.87
CA LYS A 192 8.69 16.90 -4.63
C LYS A 192 9.57 17.47 -5.75
N LYS A 193 10.91 17.39 -5.66
CA LYS A 193 11.81 18.12 -6.57
C LYS A 193 12.87 17.28 -7.25
N ASP A 194 13.35 16.22 -6.60
CA ASP A 194 14.49 15.43 -7.08
C ASP A 194 14.18 13.92 -7.07
N LEU A 195 12.92 13.56 -7.33
CA LEU A 195 12.37 12.21 -7.18
C LEU A 195 13.26 11.10 -7.78
N VAL A 196 13.59 11.24 -9.07
CA VAL A 196 14.38 10.24 -9.81
C VAL A 196 15.83 10.21 -9.32
N ARG A 197 16.42 11.38 -9.08
CA ARG A 197 17.82 11.50 -8.63
C ARG A 197 18.01 10.93 -7.23
N GLU A 198 17.12 11.22 -6.29
CA GLU A 198 17.18 10.66 -4.93
C GLU A 198 17.05 9.14 -4.96
N GLN A 199 16.13 8.59 -5.77
CA GLN A 199 16.01 7.15 -5.89
C GLN A 199 17.27 6.50 -6.51
N LEU A 200 17.85 7.07 -7.57
CA LEU A 200 19.06 6.53 -8.18
C LEU A 200 20.26 6.56 -7.23
N ARG A 201 20.36 7.59 -6.36
CA ARG A 201 21.38 7.64 -5.30
C ARG A 201 21.22 6.53 -4.25
N LEU A 202 19.98 6.19 -3.89
CA LEU A 202 19.69 5.06 -2.99
C LEU A 202 20.05 3.70 -3.62
N LEU A 203 20.27 3.67 -4.93
CA LEU A 203 20.68 2.49 -5.70
C LEU A 203 22.16 2.54 -6.08
N ASP A 204 22.94 3.37 -5.39
CA ASP A 204 24.39 3.52 -5.59
C ASP A 204 24.82 3.91 -7.02
N ILE A 205 23.92 4.53 -7.79
CA ILE A 205 24.24 5.08 -9.11
C ILE A 205 24.99 6.42 -8.93
N SER A 206 26.13 6.56 -9.60
CA SER A 206 27.00 7.73 -9.46
C SER A 206 26.41 9.00 -10.06
N GLU A 207 26.87 10.17 -9.60
CA GLU A 207 26.44 11.48 -10.11
C GLU A 207 26.79 11.74 -11.58
N GLU A 208 27.77 11.01 -12.12
CA GLU A 208 28.12 11.05 -13.55
C GLU A 208 27.10 10.27 -14.36
N GLN A 209 26.85 9.01 -13.98
CA GLN A 209 25.82 8.16 -14.60
C GLN A 209 24.43 8.80 -14.51
N ILE A 210 24.06 9.42 -13.38
CA ILE A 210 22.77 10.13 -13.23
C ILE A 210 22.63 11.27 -14.26
N ARG A 211 23.70 12.02 -14.53
CA ARG A 211 23.67 13.10 -15.52
C ARG A 211 23.45 12.56 -16.93
N GLU A 212 24.10 11.45 -17.27
CA GLU A 212 23.94 10.77 -18.55
C GLU A 212 22.54 10.19 -18.71
N LEU A 213 22.06 9.45 -17.71
CA LEU A 213 20.71 8.90 -17.66
C LEU A 213 19.64 9.97 -17.85
N LYS A 214 19.81 11.14 -17.23
CA LYS A 214 18.86 12.26 -17.34
C LYS A 214 18.74 12.80 -18.76
N LEU A 215 19.84 12.81 -19.51
CA LEU A 215 19.88 13.36 -20.87
C LEU A 215 19.52 12.33 -21.94
N GLN A 216 19.82 11.05 -21.69
CA GLN A 216 19.81 10.02 -22.74
C GLN A 216 18.75 8.95 -22.58
N ARG A 217 18.13 8.81 -21.40
CA ARG A 217 17.24 7.67 -21.09
C ARG A 217 15.84 8.08 -20.72
N ARG A 218 14.93 7.14 -21.00
CA ARG A 218 13.51 7.21 -20.67
C ARG A 218 13.24 6.31 -19.47
N PHE A 219 12.24 6.66 -18.67
CA PHE A 219 11.90 5.94 -17.45
C PHE A 219 10.42 5.56 -17.39
N VAL A 220 10.13 4.44 -16.75
CA VAL A 220 8.82 4.11 -16.20
C VAL A 220 8.92 4.20 -14.69
N LEU A 221 8.38 5.28 -14.13
CA LEU A 221 8.42 5.52 -12.69
C LEU A 221 7.22 4.84 -12.03
N VAL A 222 7.48 3.88 -11.14
CA VAL A 222 6.46 3.18 -10.36
C VAL A 222 6.51 3.69 -8.92
N CYS A 223 5.73 4.72 -8.64
CA CYS A 223 5.71 5.41 -7.36
C CYS A 223 4.67 4.83 -6.41
N ASP A 224 5.12 4.33 -5.26
CA ASP A 224 4.27 3.71 -4.25
C ASP A 224 4.10 4.60 -3.00
N GLY A 225 2.85 4.71 -2.52
CA GLY A 225 2.54 5.32 -1.23
C GLY A 225 2.45 6.85 -1.24
N TYR A 226 1.76 7.44 -2.22
CA TYR A 226 1.57 8.91 -2.28
C TYR A 226 0.92 9.49 -1.02
N ASP A 227 -0.10 8.80 -0.49
CA ASP A 227 -0.78 9.16 0.76
C ASP A 227 0.15 9.04 1.98
N GLU A 228 1.02 8.05 1.98
CA GLU A 228 1.91 7.77 3.10
C GLU A 228 3.05 8.80 3.25
N SER A 229 3.38 9.49 2.16
CA SER A 229 4.30 10.64 2.14
C SER A 229 3.65 11.98 2.45
N GLN A 230 2.33 12.01 2.70
CA GLN A 230 1.54 13.22 2.94
C GLN A 230 1.71 14.28 1.84
N LEU A 231 1.77 13.82 0.60
CA LEU A 231 1.96 14.72 -0.53
C LEU A 231 0.64 15.41 -0.90
N THR A 232 0.76 16.69 -1.24
CA THR A 232 -0.35 17.51 -1.71
C THR A 232 -0.08 18.13 -3.07
N CYS A 233 1.04 17.76 -3.70
CA CYS A 233 1.53 18.36 -4.92
C CYS A 233 1.53 17.38 -6.10
N ASN A 234 1.52 17.93 -7.29
CA ASN A 234 1.57 17.18 -8.54
C ASN A 234 3.00 16.74 -8.85
N LEU A 235 3.33 15.46 -8.59
CA LEU A 235 4.70 14.93 -8.75
C LEU A 235 5.23 15.06 -10.18
N HIS A 236 4.39 14.93 -11.19
CA HIS A 236 4.78 15.14 -12.59
C HIS A 236 5.23 16.58 -12.81
N THR A 237 4.43 17.54 -12.36
CA THR A 237 4.68 18.97 -12.54
C THR A 237 5.84 19.46 -11.68
N THR A 238 5.91 19.07 -10.41
CA THR A 238 6.95 19.57 -9.49
C THR A 238 8.34 19.00 -9.77
N ASN A 239 8.43 17.79 -10.35
CA ASN A 239 9.69 17.21 -10.82
C ASN A 239 10.01 17.56 -12.29
N LEU A 240 9.20 18.43 -12.92
CA LEU A 240 9.41 18.92 -14.28
C LEU A 240 9.54 17.78 -15.31
N LEU A 241 8.79 16.69 -15.14
CA LEU A 241 8.89 15.53 -16.01
C LEU A 241 8.50 15.90 -17.46
N ASN A 242 9.25 15.33 -18.41
CA ASN A 242 9.11 15.54 -19.86
C ASN A 242 9.27 16.99 -20.33
N GLN A 243 9.87 17.86 -19.51
CA GLN A 243 10.32 19.18 -19.94
C GLN A 243 11.72 19.11 -20.57
N SER A 244 12.06 20.11 -21.40
CA SER A 244 13.36 20.18 -22.07
C SER A 244 14.52 20.15 -21.06
N GLY A 245 15.44 19.20 -21.23
CA GLY A 245 16.60 19.01 -20.32
C GLY A 245 16.27 18.36 -18.97
N GLN A 246 15.05 17.86 -18.79
CA GLN A 246 14.59 17.13 -17.61
C GLN A 246 14.33 15.65 -17.92
N TRP A 247 13.96 14.88 -16.89
CA TRP A 247 13.71 13.44 -17.01
C TRP A 247 12.58 13.14 -18.00
N SER A 248 12.82 12.25 -18.95
CA SER A 248 11.75 11.70 -19.81
C SER A 248 11.14 10.47 -19.12
N ALA A 249 9.90 10.58 -18.68
CA ALA A 249 9.28 9.57 -17.83
C ALA A 249 7.76 9.46 -17.99
N LYS A 250 7.26 8.24 -17.96
CA LYS A 250 5.87 7.96 -17.59
C LYS A 250 5.76 7.69 -16.10
N LEU A 251 4.66 8.10 -15.49
CA LEU A 251 4.44 7.99 -14.05
C LEU A 251 3.24 7.10 -13.74
N VAL A 252 3.48 5.98 -13.07
CA VAL A 252 2.45 5.18 -12.41
C VAL A 252 2.53 5.49 -10.92
N VAL A 253 1.46 5.99 -10.32
CA VAL A 253 1.43 6.39 -8.91
C VAL A 253 0.29 5.70 -8.17
N THR A 254 0.55 5.14 -6.99
CA THR A 254 -0.49 4.56 -6.14
C THR A 254 -0.91 5.51 -5.03
N CYS A 255 -2.21 5.51 -4.71
CA CYS A 255 -2.76 6.28 -3.60
C CYS A 255 -3.94 5.55 -2.96
N ARG A 256 -4.19 5.79 -1.67
CA ARG A 256 -5.44 5.37 -1.01
C ARG A 256 -6.62 6.20 -1.46
N THR A 257 -7.72 5.53 -1.79
CA THR A 257 -8.99 6.17 -2.16
C THR A 257 -9.47 7.16 -1.10
N GLN A 258 -9.23 6.86 0.18
CA GLN A 258 -9.70 7.69 1.30
C GLN A 258 -8.88 8.98 1.50
N TYR A 259 -7.68 9.06 0.94
CA TYR A 259 -6.83 10.25 1.04
C TYR A 259 -7.21 11.33 0.01
N LEU A 260 -8.14 10.99 -0.89
CA LEU A 260 -8.55 11.87 -1.98
C LEU A 260 -9.61 12.87 -1.49
N GLY A 261 -9.30 14.17 -1.60
CA GLY A 261 -10.28 15.24 -1.46
C GLY A 261 -11.11 15.43 -2.75
N PRO A 262 -12.14 16.29 -2.73
CA PRO A 262 -13.07 16.47 -3.86
C PRO A 262 -12.40 16.92 -5.18
N SER A 263 -11.24 17.59 -5.12
CA SER A 263 -10.45 18.02 -6.28
C SER A 263 -9.09 17.32 -6.36
N TYR A 264 -9.04 16.01 -6.04
CA TYR A 264 -7.76 15.29 -5.99
C TYR A 264 -7.06 15.20 -7.36
N ARG A 265 -7.80 15.28 -8.47
CA ARG A 265 -7.25 15.17 -9.83
C ARG A 265 -6.19 16.22 -10.14
N ASP A 266 -6.34 17.44 -9.61
CA ASP A 266 -5.34 18.51 -9.74
C ASP A 266 -3.95 18.10 -9.24
N LYS A 267 -3.89 17.16 -8.29
CA LYS A 267 -2.65 16.61 -7.73
C LYS A 267 -1.98 15.58 -8.64
N PHE A 268 -2.59 15.15 -9.73
CA PHE A 268 -2.06 14.09 -10.60
C PHE A 268 -2.10 14.43 -12.08
N GLU A 269 -3.07 15.22 -12.54
CA GLU A 269 -3.21 15.60 -13.93
C GLU A 269 -2.00 16.45 -14.41
N PRO A 270 -1.29 16.03 -15.47
CA PRO A 270 -0.23 16.85 -16.05
C PRO A 270 -0.76 18.23 -16.47
N GLN A 271 -0.12 19.30 -16.01
CA GLN A 271 -0.50 20.65 -16.41
C GLN A 271 -0.04 20.92 -17.86
N GLU A 272 -0.94 21.50 -18.68
CA GLU A 272 -0.73 21.89 -20.09
C GLU A 272 0.31 23.01 -20.23
N GLY A 273 1.57 22.75 -19.88
CA GLY A 273 2.66 23.63 -20.24
C GLY A 273 3.07 23.35 -21.67
N GLY A 274 2.37 23.88 -22.69
CA GLY A 274 2.79 24.07 -24.09
C GLY A 274 3.54 22.95 -24.87
N HIS A 275 3.70 21.75 -24.31
CA HIS A 275 4.60 20.70 -24.78
C HIS A 275 3.86 19.41 -25.18
N TYR A 276 2.58 19.29 -24.79
CA TYR A 276 1.71 18.20 -25.18
C TYR A 276 0.65 18.74 -26.15
N ASN A 277 0.55 18.17 -27.35
CA ASN A 277 -0.48 18.52 -28.35
C ASN A 277 -1.79 17.74 -28.14
N LEU A 278 -2.00 17.17 -26.96
CA LEU A 278 -3.12 16.27 -26.63
C LEU A 278 -3.92 16.83 -25.47
N SER A 279 -5.22 16.49 -25.43
CA SER A 279 -6.09 16.91 -24.32
C SER A 279 -5.64 16.29 -22.99
N THR A 280 -5.87 16.99 -21.88
CA THR A 280 -5.59 16.47 -20.52
C THR A 280 -6.24 15.12 -20.23
N GLN A 281 -7.42 14.85 -20.81
CA GLN A 281 -8.13 13.57 -20.69
C GLN A 281 -7.36 12.40 -21.32
N THR A 282 -6.47 12.65 -22.26
CA THR A 282 -5.64 11.63 -22.91
C THR A 282 -4.34 11.36 -22.13
N LEU A 283 -3.84 12.36 -21.40
CA LEU A 283 -2.58 12.30 -20.67
C LEU A 283 -2.72 11.65 -19.28
N TYR A 284 -3.92 11.68 -18.70
CA TYR A 284 -4.20 11.18 -17.37
C TYR A 284 -5.19 10.01 -17.39
N GLN A 285 -4.84 8.91 -16.73
CA GLN A 285 -5.70 7.74 -16.58
C GLN A 285 -5.80 7.31 -15.11
N GLU A 286 -6.91 6.68 -14.76
CA GLU A 286 -7.18 6.14 -13.42
C GLU A 286 -7.48 4.65 -13.51
N ALA A 287 -7.10 3.91 -12.47
CA ALA A 287 -7.55 2.54 -12.24
C ALA A 287 -7.80 2.33 -10.76
N VAL A 288 -8.95 1.78 -10.41
CA VAL A 288 -9.36 1.52 -9.02
C VAL A 288 -9.36 0.02 -8.79
N ILE A 289 -8.45 -0.45 -7.92
CA ILE A 289 -8.38 -1.86 -7.52
C ILE A 289 -9.71 -2.26 -6.89
N THR A 290 -10.26 -3.36 -7.39
CA THR A 290 -11.49 -3.95 -6.87
C THR A 290 -11.17 -5.02 -5.81
N PRO A 291 -12.09 -5.27 -4.86
CA PRO A 291 -11.93 -6.36 -3.90
C PRO A 291 -11.74 -7.71 -4.61
N PHE A 292 -11.01 -8.64 -3.98
CA PHE A 292 -10.82 -9.97 -4.54
C PHE A 292 -12.15 -10.71 -4.73
N SER A 293 -12.31 -11.28 -5.92
CA SER A 293 -13.36 -12.24 -6.20
C SER A 293 -13.16 -13.54 -5.41
N LYS A 294 -14.22 -14.33 -5.27
CA LYS A 294 -14.14 -15.66 -4.63
C LYS A 294 -13.06 -16.54 -5.28
N LYS A 295 -12.92 -16.48 -6.62
CA LYS A 295 -11.91 -17.22 -7.36
C LYS A 295 -10.48 -16.76 -6.99
N GLN A 296 -10.24 -15.45 -6.93
CA GLN A 296 -8.94 -14.91 -6.49
C GLN A 296 -8.60 -15.32 -5.06
N ILE A 297 -9.58 -15.40 -4.15
CA ILE A 297 -9.39 -15.90 -2.79
C ILE A 297 -9.01 -17.39 -2.81
N GLU A 298 -9.72 -18.21 -3.59
CA GLU A 298 -9.42 -19.64 -3.74
C GLU A 298 -8.00 -19.87 -4.27
N ASP A 299 -7.60 -19.13 -5.30
CA ASP A 299 -6.25 -19.18 -5.89
C ASP A 299 -5.18 -18.71 -4.89
N TYR A 300 -5.49 -17.70 -4.08
CA TYR A 300 -4.60 -17.23 -3.01
C TYR A 300 -4.36 -18.32 -1.97
N VAL A 301 -5.44 -18.94 -1.47
CA VAL A 301 -5.37 -20.01 -0.47
C VAL A 301 -4.57 -21.20 -1.00
N GLU A 302 -4.78 -21.56 -2.26
CA GLU A 302 -4.06 -22.66 -2.90
C GLU A 302 -2.54 -22.43 -2.94
N ARG A 303 -2.11 -21.20 -3.24
CA ARG A 303 -0.68 -20.82 -3.22
C ARG A 303 -0.13 -20.63 -1.81
N TYR A 304 -1.00 -20.33 -0.84
CA TYR A 304 -0.62 -20.12 0.56
C TYR A 304 -0.31 -21.44 1.28
N VAL A 305 -1.14 -22.48 1.08
CA VAL A 305 -1.04 -23.76 1.81
C VAL A 305 0.37 -24.38 1.78
N PRO A 306 1.09 -24.42 0.64
CA PRO A 306 2.45 -24.99 0.60
C PRO A 306 3.50 -24.20 1.40
N LEU A 307 3.24 -22.92 1.71
CA LEU A 307 4.19 -22.04 2.40
C LEU A 307 4.18 -22.23 3.91
N GLU A 308 3.08 -22.73 4.46
CA GLU A 308 2.92 -22.97 5.89
C GLU A 308 2.97 -24.48 6.17
N PRO A 309 3.94 -24.97 6.96
CA PRO A 309 4.01 -26.37 7.35
C PRO A 309 2.93 -26.67 8.41
N ARG A 310 1.66 -26.72 7.98
CA ARG A 310 0.49 -27.03 8.82
C ARG A 310 -0.32 -28.18 8.20
N THR A 311 -1.22 -28.75 8.98
CA THR A 311 -2.08 -29.86 8.56
C THR A 311 -3.26 -29.44 7.67
N TRP A 312 -3.57 -28.14 7.60
CA TRP A 312 -4.75 -27.63 6.90
C TRP A 312 -4.55 -27.60 5.38
N VAL A 313 -5.54 -28.07 4.64
CA VAL A 313 -5.59 -27.99 3.17
C VAL A 313 -6.49 -26.85 2.70
N LYS A 314 -6.46 -26.55 1.39
CA LYS A 314 -7.31 -25.51 0.76
C LYS A 314 -8.77 -25.60 1.20
N LYS A 315 -9.32 -26.81 1.25
CA LYS A 315 -10.70 -27.06 1.64
C LYS A 315 -11.01 -26.60 3.07
N ASP A 316 -10.13 -26.90 4.03
CA ASP A 316 -10.34 -26.54 5.43
C ASP A 316 -10.44 -25.01 5.59
N TYR A 317 -9.55 -24.27 4.93
CA TYR A 317 -9.60 -22.82 4.93
C TYR A 317 -10.87 -22.27 4.27
N MET A 318 -11.21 -22.74 3.07
CA MET A 318 -12.37 -22.24 2.32
C MET A 318 -13.69 -22.54 3.04
N ASP A 319 -13.80 -23.72 3.67
CA ASP A 319 -14.97 -24.09 4.47
C ASP A 319 -15.12 -23.14 5.66
N LYS A 320 -14.03 -22.85 6.40
CA LYS A 320 -14.10 -21.94 7.57
C LYS A 320 -14.33 -20.49 7.18
N LEU A 321 -13.71 -20.01 6.11
CA LEU A 321 -13.95 -18.66 5.60
C LEU A 321 -15.42 -18.45 5.25
N THR A 322 -16.07 -19.47 4.67
CA THR A 322 -17.49 -19.42 4.26
C THR A 322 -18.45 -19.59 5.44
N VAL A 323 -18.13 -20.47 6.41
CA VAL A 323 -19.01 -20.78 7.55
C VAL A 323 -19.03 -19.66 8.60
N ILE A 324 -17.92 -18.95 8.81
CA ILE A 324 -17.85 -17.89 9.83
C ILE A 324 -18.57 -16.63 9.30
N PRO A 325 -19.63 -16.15 9.98
CA PRO A 325 -20.41 -15.00 9.51
C PRO A 325 -19.57 -13.74 9.30
N GLY A 326 -19.70 -13.12 8.13
CA GLY A 326 -19.02 -11.87 7.78
C GLY A 326 -17.56 -12.01 7.34
N LEU A 327 -16.92 -13.16 7.58
CA LEU A 327 -15.49 -13.34 7.32
C LEU A 327 -15.16 -13.30 5.82
N MET A 328 -15.93 -13.96 4.97
CA MET A 328 -15.77 -13.88 3.50
C MET A 328 -15.76 -12.44 2.99
N GLY A 329 -16.63 -11.57 3.51
CA GLY A 329 -16.70 -10.17 3.09
C GLY A 329 -15.41 -9.41 3.43
N MET A 330 -14.78 -9.73 4.57
CA MET A 330 -13.56 -9.07 5.02
C MET A 330 -12.32 -9.53 4.27
N VAL A 331 -12.23 -10.82 3.94
CA VAL A 331 -11.05 -11.39 3.27
C VAL A 331 -11.02 -11.13 1.76
N THR A 332 -11.96 -10.34 1.24
CA THR A 332 -11.84 -9.73 -0.09
C THR A 332 -10.68 -8.74 -0.16
N ASN A 333 -10.21 -8.24 1.00
CA ASN A 333 -8.97 -7.51 1.14
C ASN A 333 -7.78 -8.49 1.29
N PRO A 334 -6.79 -8.49 0.37
CA PRO A 334 -5.69 -9.46 0.37
C PRO A 334 -4.86 -9.49 1.67
N PHE A 335 -4.66 -8.33 2.29
CA PHE A 335 -3.94 -8.26 3.56
C PHE A 335 -4.74 -8.94 4.68
N LEU A 336 -6.05 -8.66 4.77
CA LEU A 336 -6.92 -9.33 5.76
C LEU A 336 -7.04 -10.82 5.50
N LEU A 337 -7.05 -11.27 4.25
CA LEU A 337 -6.99 -12.69 3.89
C LEU A 337 -5.72 -13.32 4.47
N THR A 338 -4.55 -12.70 4.30
CA THR A 338 -3.30 -13.20 4.87
C THR A 338 -3.36 -13.33 6.39
N LEU A 339 -3.89 -12.31 7.08
CA LEU A 339 -4.07 -12.37 8.54
C LEU A 339 -5.03 -13.49 8.95
N ALA A 340 -6.13 -13.64 8.21
CA ALA A 340 -7.13 -14.69 8.45
C ALA A 340 -6.52 -16.09 8.30
N LEU A 341 -5.79 -16.35 7.21
CA LEU A 341 -5.17 -17.66 6.98
C LEU A 341 -4.14 -18.01 8.07
N GLY A 342 -3.35 -17.04 8.53
CA GLY A 342 -2.40 -17.26 9.62
C GLY A 342 -3.07 -17.55 10.97
N ALA A 343 -4.21 -16.91 11.24
CA ALA A 343 -4.91 -16.98 12.53
C ALA A 343 -5.95 -18.12 12.62
N LEU A 344 -6.61 -18.48 11.53
CA LEU A 344 -7.78 -19.35 11.51
C LEU A 344 -7.56 -20.72 12.18
N PRO A 345 -6.44 -21.44 11.94
CA PRO A 345 -6.22 -22.75 12.55
C PRO A 345 -6.34 -22.75 14.06
N ASP A 346 -5.84 -21.70 14.72
CA ASP A 346 -5.84 -21.57 16.17
C ASP A 346 -7.20 -21.07 16.70
N VAL A 347 -7.90 -20.23 15.93
CA VAL A 347 -9.21 -19.67 16.33
C VAL A 347 -10.29 -20.73 16.39
N VAL A 348 -10.18 -21.72 15.49
CA VAL A 348 -11.15 -22.78 15.26
C VAL A 348 -10.85 -24.01 16.13
N GLN A 349 -9.62 -24.12 16.65
CA GLN A 349 -9.21 -25.19 17.56
C GLN A 349 -10.16 -25.23 18.78
N ASP A 350 -10.70 -26.42 19.07
CA ASP A 350 -11.58 -26.73 20.20
C ASP A 350 -12.97 -26.04 20.22
N LYS A 351 -13.42 -25.40 19.12
CA LYS A 351 -14.78 -24.82 19.03
C LYS A 351 -15.74 -25.71 18.24
N LEU A 352 -16.89 -26.03 18.83
CA LEU A 352 -17.93 -26.88 18.23
C LEU A 352 -19.01 -26.10 17.44
N ASP A 353 -19.24 -24.81 17.76
CA ASP A 353 -20.23 -23.98 17.06
C ASP A 353 -19.58 -22.70 16.50
N TYR A 354 -19.39 -22.69 15.18
CA TYR A 354 -18.75 -21.60 14.45
C TYR A 354 -19.72 -20.47 14.08
N SER A 355 -21.05 -20.71 14.15
CA SER A 355 -22.07 -19.73 13.77
C SER A 355 -22.19 -18.56 14.77
N ARG A 356 -21.72 -18.78 16.00
CA ARG A 356 -21.65 -17.75 17.06
C ARG A 356 -20.35 -16.94 17.03
N ILE A 357 -19.37 -17.36 16.24
CA ILE A 357 -18.10 -16.65 16.12
C ILE A 357 -18.33 -15.45 15.21
N ARG A 358 -18.47 -14.26 15.79
CA ARG A 358 -18.35 -12.99 15.07
C ARG A 358 -16.91 -12.55 15.16
N ILE A 359 -16.21 -12.49 14.03
CA ILE A 359 -14.84 -11.97 13.94
C ILE A 359 -14.94 -10.58 13.31
N THR A 360 -14.61 -9.54 14.07
CA THR A 360 -14.42 -8.20 13.53
C THR A 360 -13.00 -8.04 12.98
N ARG A 361 -12.74 -6.94 12.25
CA ARG A 361 -11.40 -6.64 11.75
C ARG A 361 -10.44 -6.53 12.92
N LEU A 362 -10.81 -5.79 13.96
CA LEU A 362 -10.01 -5.62 15.16
C LEU A 362 -9.61 -6.98 15.78
N GLN A 363 -10.56 -7.89 15.98
CA GLN A 363 -10.29 -9.19 16.57
C GLN A 363 -9.32 -10.02 15.73
N LEU A 364 -9.39 -9.91 14.40
CA LEU A 364 -8.45 -10.60 13.52
C LEU A 364 -7.00 -10.11 13.75
N TYR A 365 -6.81 -8.80 13.94
CA TYR A 365 -5.49 -8.25 14.28
C TYR A 365 -5.07 -8.68 15.69
N ASP A 366 -5.95 -8.61 16.69
CA ASP A 366 -5.64 -9.03 18.06
C ASP A 366 -5.09 -10.47 18.09
N ILE A 367 -5.78 -11.39 17.41
CA ILE A 367 -5.41 -12.80 17.33
C ILE A 367 -4.09 -12.97 16.57
N PHE A 368 -3.95 -12.32 15.42
CA PHE A 368 -2.74 -12.41 14.61
C PHE A 368 -1.50 -11.89 15.36
N VAL A 369 -1.60 -10.73 16.02
CA VAL A 369 -0.49 -10.16 16.80
C VAL A 369 -0.09 -11.09 17.94
N LYS A 370 -1.06 -11.64 18.67
CA LYS A 370 -0.80 -12.60 19.75
C LYS A 370 -0.09 -13.85 19.22
N HIS A 371 -0.55 -14.41 18.11
CA HIS A 371 0.06 -15.58 17.49
C HIS A 371 1.49 -15.28 17.02
N TRP A 372 1.69 -14.15 16.33
CA TRP A 372 3.00 -13.74 15.83
C TRP A 372 4.05 -13.61 16.93
N LEU A 373 3.68 -12.95 18.04
CA LEU A 373 4.57 -12.81 19.20
C LEU A 373 4.84 -14.16 19.88
N GLY A 374 3.83 -15.02 20.02
CA GLY A 374 4.01 -16.36 20.56
C GLY A 374 4.88 -17.28 19.69
N ALA A 375 4.80 -17.16 18.36
CA ALA A 375 5.68 -17.86 17.43
C ALA A 375 7.14 -17.35 17.55
N ASN A 376 7.33 -16.04 17.62
CA ASN A 376 8.66 -15.45 17.79
C ASN A 376 9.29 -15.72 19.15
N LYS A 377 8.49 -15.79 20.22
CA LYS A 377 8.93 -16.25 21.54
C LYS A 377 9.49 -17.67 21.47
N ARG A 378 8.74 -18.61 20.88
CA ARG A 378 9.19 -20.00 20.67
C ARG A 378 10.45 -20.08 19.81
N ARG A 379 10.54 -19.25 18.76
CA ARG A 379 11.75 -19.15 17.92
C ARG A 379 12.95 -18.72 18.75
N LEU A 380 12.82 -17.68 19.59
CA LEU A 380 13.90 -17.18 20.43
C LEU A 380 14.32 -18.18 21.52
N GLN A 381 13.40 -19.01 22.03
CA GLN A 381 13.73 -20.12 22.95
C GLN A 381 14.59 -21.20 22.30
N ASN A 382 14.47 -21.40 20.99
CA ASN A 382 15.14 -22.47 20.26
C ASN A 382 16.45 -22.02 19.58
N VAL A 383 16.72 -20.72 19.51
CA VAL A 383 17.93 -20.15 18.93
C VAL A 383 18.99 -19.96 20.01
N ARG A 384 20.27 -20.18 19.65
CA ARG A 384 21.40 -19.94 20.55
C ARG A 384 21.67 -18.44 20.68
N LEU A 385 21.20 -17.82 21.75
CA LEU A 385 21.43 -16.41 22.08
C LEU A 385 22.80 -16.19 22.75
N GLY A 386 23.35 -14.97 22.63
CA GLY A 386 24.53 -14.57 23.41
C GLY A 386 24.20 -14.45 24.91
N GLN A 387 25.21 -14.42 25.80
CA GLN A 387 24.95 -14.36 27.25
C GLN A 387 24.13 -13.13 27.68
N GLY A 388 24.38 -11.95 27.08
CA GLY A 388 23.63 -10.73 27.37
C GLY A 388 22.19 -10.79 26.86
N GLU A 389 22.00 -11.29 25.64
CA GLU A 389 20.67 -11.52 25.05
C GLU A 389 19.87 -12.55 25.85
N GLN A 390 20.51 -13.63 26.30
CA GLN A 390 19.84 -14.66 27.09
C GLN A 390 19.33 -14.12 28.42
N ARG A 391 20.09 -13.25 29.10
CA ARG A 391 19.63 -12.61 30.35
C ARG A 391 18.42 -11.72 30.10
N ALA A 392 18.53 -10.81 29.13
CA ALA A 392 17.42 -9.92 28.76
C ALA A 392 16.18 -10.70 28.29
N PHE A 393 16.38 -11.82 27.58
CA PHE A 393 15.28 -12.67 27.16
C PHE A 393 14.59 -13.35 28.34
N ASN A 394 15.34 -13.85 29.33
CA ASN A 394 14.77 -14.44 30.53
C ASN A 394 13.98 -13.39 31.35
N GLU A 395 14.51 -12.18 31.50
CA GLU A 395 13.80 -11.05 32.15
C GLU A 395 12.48 -10.75 31.43
N LEU A 396 12.49 -10.68 30.09
CA LEU A 396 11.26 -10.50 29.30
C LEU A 396 10.28 -11.67 29.43
N LEU A 397 10.74 -12.90 29.65
CA LEU A 397 9.86 -14.04 29.90
C LEU A 397 9.15 -13.91 31.26
N ASP A 398 9.89 -13.51 32.29
CA ASP A 398 9.36 -13.31 33.64
C ASP A 398 8.35 -12.16 33.68
N ASP A 399 8.61 -11.08 32.95
CA ASP A 399 7.74 -9.88 32.87
C ASP A 399 6.57 -10.02 31.88
N GLY A 400 6.48 -11.14 31.15
CA GLY A 400 5.46 -11.38 30.12
C GLY A 400 5.88 -10.91 28.72
N PHE A 401 6.53 -11.81 27.98
CA PHE A 401 7.14 -11.49 26.68
C PHE A 401 6.14 -10.95 25.65
N GLU A 402 4.97 -11.59 25.52
CA GLU A 402 3.94 -11.18 24.58
C GLU A 402 3.36 -9.80 24.92
N GLU A 403 3.14 -9.52 26.20
CA GLU A 403 2.62 -8.21 26.66
C GLU A 403 3.63 -7.10 26.42
N ASN A 404 4.91 -7.34 26.73
CA ASN A 404 5.99 -6.40 26.44
C ASN A 404 6.17 -6.19 24.93
N GLY A 405 6.01 -7.23 24.11
CA GLY A 405 6.00 -7.13 22.65
C GLY A 405 4.85 -6.27 22.11
N VAL A 406 3.66 -6.36 22.70
CA VAL A 406 2.53 -5.47 22.36
C VAL A 406 2.83 -4.04 22.82
N LYS A 407 3.24 -3.84 24.08
CA LYS A 407 3.58 -2.51 24.63
C LYS A 407 4.64 -1.80 23.79
N PHE A 408 5.69 -2.52 23.38
CA PHE A 408 6.74 -2.00 22.51
C PHE A 408 6.18 -1.48 21.18
N GLN A 409 5.35 -2.27 20.50
CA GLN A 409 4.77 -1.90 19.21
C GLN A 409 3.73 -0.78 19.32
N VAL A 410 2.94 -0.75 20.40
CA VAL A 410 2.01 0.34 20.72
C VAL A 410 2.79 1.64 20.97
N GLY A 411 3.86 1.60 21.76
CA GLY A 411 4.73 2.74 22.02
C GLY A 411 5.42 3.25 20.74
N LEU A 412 5.94 2.35 19.91
CA LEU A 412 6.55 2.71 18.63
C LEU A 412 5.54 3.36 17.68
N ALA A 413 4.32 2.82 17.59
CA ALA A 413 3.26 3.43 16.79
C ALA A 413 2.91 4.83 17.29
N ALA A 414 2.78 5.02 18.61
CA ALA A 414 2.57 6.33 19.21
C ALA A 414 3.68 7.32 18.87
N ALA A 415 4.94 6.93 19.03
CA ALA A 415 6.10 7.76 18.71
C ALA A 415 6.15 8.13 17.22
N ILE A 416 5.83 7.20 16.31
CA ILE A 416 5.75 7.49 14.87
C ILE A 416 4.71 8.58 14.57
N PHE A 417 3.55 8.54 15.22
CA PHE A 417 2.53 9.57 15.03
C PHE A 417 2.87 10.90 15.70
N GLN A 418 3.51 10.87 16.86
CA GLN A 418 3.88 12.09 17.61
C GLN A 418 5.09 12.81 17.01
N GLU A 419 6.10 12.07 16.58
CA GLU A 419 7.42 12.62 16.23
C GLU A 419 7.65 12.77 14.72
N GLN A 420 6.88 12.06 13.89
CA GLN A 420 6.99 12.12 12.43
C GLN A 420 5.62 12.12 11.72
N ASP A 421 4.59 12.58 12.44
CA ASP A 421 3.22 12.79 11.93
C ASP A 421 2.58 11.55 11.26
N GLY A 422 3.00 10.36 11.66
CA GLY A 422 2.45 9.11 11.14
C GLY A 422 3.11 8.61 9.86
N ARG A 423 4.18 9.25 9.39
CA ARG A 423 4.99 8.73 8.28
C ARG A 423 5.49 7.33 8.65
N PRO A 424 5.30 6.29 7.83
CA PRO A 424 5.48 4.91 8.28
C PRO A 424 6.94 4.43 8.30
N VAL A 425 7.85 5.17 7.66
CA VAL A 425 9.28 4.80 7.55
C VAL A 425 10.11 5.55 8.58
N VAL A 426 10.82 4.82 9.43
CA VAL A 426 11.78 5.36 10.40
C VAL A 426 13.19 5.06 9.90
N ASP A 427 13.93 6.07 9.46
CA ASP A 427 15.36 5.95 9.17
C ASP A 427 16.18 6.12 10.46
N TYR A 428 16.92 5.08 10.85
CA TYR A 428 17.71 5.07 12.09
C TYR A 428 19.18 4.77 11.85
N ASN A 429 20.04 5.69 12.31
CA ASN A 429 21.48 5.55 12.34
C ASN A 429 22.01 5.83 13.75
N HIS A 430 22.66 4.85 14.37
CA HIS A 430 23.11 4.94 15.77
C HIS A 430 24.01 6.16 16.09
N ARG A 431 24.76 6.68 15.10
CA ARG A 431 25.64 7.85 15.31
C ARG A 431 24.86 9.16 15.25
N ARG A 432 23.94 9.26 14.29
CA ARG A 432 23.14 10.47 14.04
C ARG A 432 22.00 10.62 15.04
N ASP A 433 21.36 9.51 15.40
CA ASP A 433 20.08 9.48 16.10
C ASP A 433 20.24 9.19 17.61
N LYS A 434 21.46 9.24 18.17
CA LYS A 434 21.79 8.82 19.55
C LYS A 434 20.86 9.45 20.59
N ASP A 435 20.59 10.74 20.49
CA ASP A 435 19.78 11.51 21.45
C ASP A 435 18.32 11.69 20.99
N SER A 436 17.87 10.91 20.01
CA SER A 436 16.50 10.95 19.49
C SER A 436 15.60 9.90 20.14
N TRP A 437 14.28 10.09 20.02
CA TRP A 437 13.27 9.11 20.40
C TRP A 437 13.51 7.73 19.77
N LYS A 438 14.16 7.68 18.59
CA LYS A 438 14.42 6.45 17.85
C LYS A 438 15.31 5.50 18.63
N THR A 439 16.23 5.99 19.46
CA THR A 439 17.10 5.14 20.30
C THR A 439 16.30 4.32 21.32
N MET A 440 15.10 4.78 21.70
CA MET A 440 14.21 4.03 22.60
C MET A 440 13.70 2.72 21.97
N TYR A 441 13.64 2.63 20.63
CA TYR A 441 13.09 1.46 19.92
C TYR A 441 14.14 0.75 19.06
N PHE A 442 15.07 1.51 18.47
CA PHE A 442 16.09 1.03 17.53
C PHE A 442 17.49 0.97 18.14
N GLY A 443 17.62 1.28 19.43
CA GLY A 443 18.86 1.16 20.20
C GLY A 443 19.49 -0.24 20.18
N LEU A 444 20.74 -0.29 20.63
CA LEU A 444 21.57 -1.51 20.65
C LEU A 444 21.39 -2.35 21.93
N GLU A 445 20.56 -1.90 22.88
CA GLU A 445 20.25 -2.66 24.09
C GLU A 445 19.59 -4.01 23.74
N TYR A 446 19.98 -5.06 24.47
CA TYR A 446 19.56 -6.44 24.16
C TYR A 446 18.05 -6.61 24.18
N GLU A 447 17.37 -6.06 25.19
CA GLU A 447 15.90 -6.10 25.32
C GLU A 447 15.21 -5.50 24.08
N LYS A 448 15.60 -4.28 23.69
CA LYS A 448 15.07 -3.58 22.51
C LYS A 448 15.35 -4.37 21.23
N SER A 449 16.54 -4.97 21.11
CA SER A 449 16.90 -5.80 19.96
C SER A 449 16.01 -7.04 19.86
N LEU A 450 15.76 -7.73 20.98
CA LEU A 450 14.90 -8.90 21.05
C LEU A 450 13.45 -8.53 20.70
N LEU A 451 12.89 -7.51 21.33
CA LEU A 451 11.52 -7.03 21.07
C LEU A 451 11.35 -6.58 19.61
N ARG A 452 12.31 -5.83 19.07
CA ARG A 452 12.33 -5.41 17.66
C ARG A 452 12.38 -6.60 16.72
N SER A 453 13.18 -7.63 17.03
CA SER A 453 13.28 -8.86 16.21
C SER A 453 12.03 -9.75 16.25
N ALA A 454 11.21 -9.60 17.30
CA ALA A 454 9.95 -10.32 17.46
C ALA A 454 8.74 -9.53 16.97
N SER A 455 8.90 -8.22 16.71
CA SER A 455 7.82 -7.31 16.29
C SER A 455 7.46 -7.46 14.81
N LEU A 456 6.29 -6.93 14.45
CA LEU A 456 5.77 -6.88 13.07
C LEU A 456 6.44 -5.75 12.26
N LEU A 457 7.78 -5.79 12.21
CA LEU A 457 8.60 -4.80 11.53
C LEU A 457 9.36 -5.44 10.36
N SER A 458 9.50 -4.69 9.28
CA SER A 458 10.40 -4.96 8.17
C SER A 458 11.53 -3.94 8.18
N ARG A 459 12.70 -4.35 7.66
CA ARG A 459 13.90 -3.53 7.60
C ARG A 459 14.52 -3.61 6.22
N VAL A 460 14.85 -2.45 5.64
CA VAL A 460 15.65 -2.32 4.42
C VAL A 460 16.76 -1.31 4.71
N GLY A 461 18.02 -1.76 4.71
CA GLY A 461 19.16 -0.92 5.11
C GLY A 461 19.00 -0.38 6.55
N ASN A 462 18.90 0.94 6.69
CA ASN A 462 18.67 1.64 7.96
C ASN A 462 17.21 2.05 8.19
N GLN A 463 16.33 1.75 7.23
CA GLN A 463 14.92 2.09 7.29
C GLN A 463 14.11 0.95 7.90
N TYR A 464 13.30 1.28 8.90
CA TYR A 464 12.38 0.39 9.57
C TYR A 464 10.95 0.83 9.29
N ARG A 465 10.04 -0.13 9.12
CA ARG A 465 8.60 0.13 9.02
C ARG A 465 7.80 -1.05 9.51
N PHE A 466 6.56 -0.82 9.94
CA PHE A 466 5.62 -1.92 10.13
C PHE A 466 5.42 -2.69 8.82
N VAL A 467 5.20 -4.00 8.91
CA VAL A 467 5.01 -4.88 7.73
C VAL A 467 3.89 -4.39 6.82
N HIS A 468 2.92 -3.68 7.36
CA HIS A 468 1.87 -2.98 6.62
C HIS A 468 1.36 -1.78 7.41
N ARG A 469 0.98 -0.69 6.73
CA ARG A 469 0.53 0.54 7.42
C ARG A 469 -0.74 0.35 8.25
N SER A 470 -1.63 -0.58 7.89
CA SER A 470 -2.77 -0.89 8.76
C SER A 470 -2.37 -1.46 10.12
N VAL A 471 -1.18 -2.07 10.24
CA VAL A 471 -0.66 -2.58 11.52
C VAL A 471 -0.20 -1.42 12.40
N LEU A 472 0.45 -0.41 11.81
CA LEU A 472 0.76 0.86 12.47
C LEU A 472 -0.53 1.54 12.98
N GLU A 473 -1.54 1.66 12.12
CA GLU A 473 -2.85 2.25 12.45
C GLU A 473 -3.58 1.46 13.56
N TYR A 474 -3.51 0.13 13.50
CA TYR A 474 -4.07 -0.75 14.54
C TYR A 474 -3.41 -0.50 15.91
N PHE A 475 -2.07 -0.47 15.99
CA PHE A 475 -1.36 -0.24 17.24
C PHE A 475 -1.57 1.18 17.77
N TYR A 476 -1.64 2.18 16.89
CA TYR A 476 -1.95 3.55 17.31
C TYR A 476 -3.40 3.68 17.82
N SER A 477 -4.37 2.99 17.20
CA SER A 477 -5.72 2.93 17.74
C SER A 477 -5.77 2.31 19.13
N TYR A 478 -4.91 1.31 19.39
CA TYR A 478 -4.76 0.70 20.71
C TYR A 478 -4.27 1.74 21.72
N TYR A 479 -3.20 2.48 21.38
CA TYR A 479 -2.65 3.55 22.20
C TYR A 479 -3.71 4.59 22.58
N ILE A 480 -4.47 5.08 21.61
CA ILE A 480 -5.58 6.04 21.83
C ILE A 480 -6.61 5.49 22.82
N SER A 481 -6.97 4.21 22.72
CA SER A 481 -8.05 3.63 23.52
C SER A 481 -7.72 3.35 24.99
N VAL A 482 -6.44 3.42 25.37
CA VAL A 482 -5.95 3.06 26.71
C VAL A 482 -5.61 4.29 27.56
N LEU A 483 -5.55 5.49 26.98
CA LEU A 483 -5.08 6.70 27.66
C LEU A 483 -6.16 7.44 28.47
N LEU A 484 -5.74 7.92 29.64
CA LEU A 484 -6.42 8.91 30.48
C LEU A 484 -5.34 9.81 31.13
N PRO A 485 -5.48 11.16 31.23
CA PRO A 485 -6.62 12.05 30.88
C PRO A 485 -6.43 12.96 29.65
N ILE A 486 -7.50 13.70 29.29
CA ILE A 486 -7.72 14.42 28.00
C ILE A 486 -6.67 15.49 27.62
N ALA A 487 -5.99 16.11 28.60
CA ALA A 487 -5.16 17.29 28.37
C ALA A 487 -4.00 17.04 27.39
N ASP A 488 -3.49 15.81 27.35
CA ASP A 488 -2.41 15.36 26.44
C ASP A 488 -2.86 14.18 25.56
N HIS A 489 -4.17 13.95 25.45
CA HIS A 489 -4.70 12.82 24.71
C HIS A 489 -4.48 13.01 23.20
N PRO A 490 -4.09 11.96 22.45
CA PRO A 490 -3.93 12.05 21.00
C PRO A 490 -5.17 12.52 20.22
N LEU A 491 -6.36 12.43 20.82
CA LEU A 491 -7.60 12.93 20.22
C LEU A 491 -7.62 14.45 20.18
N SER A 492 -6.88 15.13 21.06
CA SER A 492 -6.78 16.59 21.11
C SER A 492 -5.75 17.15 20.12
N GLN A 493 -4.84 16.32 19.60
CA GLN A 493 -3.66 16.76 18.85
C GLN A 493 -3.94 17.07 17.38
N ARG A 494 -4.83 16.30 16.74
CA ARG A 494 -5.21 16.46 15.32
C ARG A 494 -6.53 15.80 15.01
N LEU A 495 -7.20 16.24 13.95
CA LEU A 495 -8.41 15.59 13.45
C LEU A 495 -8.05 14.25 12.80
N LEU A 496 -8.75 13.18 13.19
CA LEU A 496 -8.55 11.83 12.69
C LEU A 496 -9.40 11.53 11.43
N VAL A 497 -10.14 12.50 10.92
CA VAL A 497 -10.96 12.37 9.70
C VAL A 497 -10.09 12.00 8.49
N GLU A 498 -8.83 12.47 8.46
CA GLU A 498 -7.85 12.11 7.42
C GLU A 498 -7.28 10.69 7.57
N GLU A 499 -7.55 10.01 8.69
CA GLU A 499 -7.05 8.66 9.01
C GLU A 499 -8.22 7.69 9.29
N PRO A 500 -9.08 7.39 8.28
CA PRO A 500 -10.33 6.66 8.49
C PRO A 500 -10.13 5.22 8.96
N SER A 501 -9.00 4.58 8.64
CA SER A 501 -8.66 3.27 9.21
C SER A 501 -8.53 3.31 10.73
N ILE A 502 -7.93 4.37 11.27
CA ILE A 502 -7.76 4.54 12.73
C ILE A 502 -9.13 4.74 13.37
N VAL A 503 -9.98 5.59 12.77
CA VAL A 503 -11.36 5.80 13.21
C VAL A 503 -12.15 4.49 13.21
N GLN A 504 -12.01 3.67 12.16
CA GLN A 504 -12.68 2.37 12.07
C GLN A 504 -12.23 1.41 13.18
N PHE A 505 -10.92 1.32 13.47
CA PHE A 505 -10.45 0.50 14.59
C PHE A 505 -10.97 1.01 15.94
N LEU A 506 -11.00 2.33 16.15
CA LEU A 506 -11.54 2.92 17.37
C LEU A 506 -13.06 2.66 17.51
N ALA A 507 -13.80 2.74 16.41
CA ALA A 507 -15.23 2.44 16.36
C ALA A 507 -15.52 0.98 16.74
N GLU A 508 -14.70 0.03 16.28
CA GLU A 508 -14.79 -1.37 16.68
C GLU A 508 -14.39 -1.57 18.15
N ARG A 509 -13.36 -0.86 18.64
CA ARG A 509 -12.93 -0.93 20.06
C ARG A 509 -14.02 -0.47 21.03
N ILE A 510 -14.81 0.54 20.67
CA ILE A 510 -15.96 1.01 21.49
C ILE A 510 -16.97 -0.11 21.76
N GLN A 511 -17.12 -1.07 20.84
CA GLN A 511 -18.04 -2.18 21.02
C GLN A 511 -17.55 -3.17 22.08
N LEU A 512 -16.23 -3.21 22.34
CA LEU A 512 -15.59 -4.09 23.31
C LEU A 512 -15.27 -3.37 24.64
N ASN A 513 -15.05 -2.07 24.61
CA ASN A 513 -14.67 -1.26 25.77
C ASN A 513 -15.73 -0.18 26.08
N SER A 514 -16.60 -0.47 27.06
CA SER A 514 -17.64 0.45 27.50
C SER A 514 -17.09 1.68 28.23
N GLU A 515 -15.94 1.57 28.89
CA GLU A 515 -15.30 2.69 29.58
C GLU A 515 -14.79 3.72 28.57
N PHE A 516 -14.08 3.28 27.53
CA PHE A 516 -13.64 4.14 26.44
C PHE A 516 -14.83 4.85 25.77
N LYS A 517 -15.95 4.13 25.55
CA LYS A 517 -17.19 4.74 25.05
C LYS A 517 -17.69 5.87 25.94
N GLN A 518 -17.72 5.68 27.25
CA GLN A 518 -18.16 6.70 28.20
C GLN A 518 -17.22 7.91 28.21
N GLN A 519 -15.91 7.68 28.12
CA GLN A 519 -14.92 8.74 28.03
C GLN A 519 -15.15 9.65 26.80
N LEU A 520 -15.50 9.06 25.64
CA LEU A 520 -15.81 9.85 24.43
C LEU A 520 -17.02 10.77 24.63
N PHE A 521 -18.07 10.31 25.33
CA PHE A 521 -19.20 11.19 25.69
C PHE A 521 -18.78 12.32 26.64
N VAL A 522 -17.94 12.02 27.63
CA VAL A 522 -17.41 13.04 28.56
C VAL A 522 -16.60 14.10 27.80
N ILE A 523 -15.81 13.69 26.81
CA ILE A 523 -15.05 14.61 25.94
C ILE A 523 -16.00 15.55 25.17
N ILE A 524 -17.07 15.01 24.58
CA ILE A 524 -18.07 15.82 23.85
C ILE A 524 -18.74 16.83 24.78
N GLU A 525 -19.19 16.40 25.96
CA GLU A 525 -19.83 17.29 26.93
C GLU A 525 -18.88 18.39 27.43
N ARG A 526 -17.61 18.05 27.67
CA ARG A 526 -16.59 19.03 28.08
C ARG A 526 -16.38 20.13 27.06
N SER A 527 -16.56 19.84 25.77
CA SER A 527 -16.40 20.84 24.69
C SER A 527 -17.37 22.02 24.82
N LYS A 528 -18.52 21.84 25.48
CA LYS A 528 -19.50 22.91 25.74
C LYS A 528 -18.93 24.04 26.60
N THR A 529 -17.95 23.73 27.46
CA THR A 529 -17.34 24.68 28.40
C THR A 529 -15.87 24.97 28.13
N ASP A 530 -15.17 24.07 27.45
CA ASP A 530 -13.73 24.14 27.19
C ASP A 530 -13.46 24.02 25.69
N THR A 531 -13.21 25.15 25.04
CA THR A 531 -12.93 25.19 23.59
C THR A 531 -11.65 24.45 23.20
N LYS A 532 -10.72 24.20 24.15
CA LYS A 532 -9.53 23.39 23.88
C LYS A 532 -9.86 21.91 23.65
N ALA A 533 -11.03 21.46 24.13
CA ALA A 533 -11.51 20.09 23.90
C ALA A 533 -12.15 19.92 22.51
N ALA A 534 -12.24 20.97 21.68
CA ALA A 534 -12.96 20.92 20.41
C ALA A 534 -12.44 19.85 19.43
N CYS A 535 -11.11 19.73 19.28
CA CYS A 535 -10.49 18.71 18.43
C CYS A 535 -10.80 17.28 18.94
N ALA A 536 -10.67 17.07 20.26
CA ALA A 536 -10.99 15.80 20.88
C ALA A 536 -12.47 15.44 20.76
N ALA A 537 -13.36 16.42 20.89
CA ALA A 537 -14.81 16.25 20.75
C ALA A 537 -15.20 15.96 19.30
N ALA A 538 -14.60 16.63 18.33
CA ALA A 538 -14.80 16.36 16.90
C ALA A 538 -14.40 14.91 16.56
N ASN A 539 -13.25 14.46 17.06
CA ASN A 539 -12.83 13.07 16.91
C ASN A 539 -13.75 12.10 17.65
N ALA A 540 -14.13 12.41 18.89
CA ALA A 540 -14.98 11.56 19.71
C ALA A 540 -16.36 11.32 19.08
N ILE A 541 -17.01 12.37 18.59
CA ILE A 541 -18.32 12.24 17.93
C ILE A 541 -18.19 11.48 16.61
N THR A 542 -17.12 11.74 15.83
CA THR A 542 -16.82 11.00 14.59
C THR A 542 -16.72 9.50 14.87
N ILE A 543 -15.93 9.09 15.87
CA ILE A 543 -15.75 7.67 16.22
C ILE A 543 -17.07 7.06 16.70
N LEU A 544 -17.86 7.75 17.54
CA LEU A 544 -19.15 7.26 18.03
C LEU A 544 -20.14 7.05 16.88
N ILE A 545 -20.21 7.98 15.92
CA ILE A 545 -21.07 7.84 14.73
C ILE A 545 -20.64 6.65 13.86
N LYS A 546 -19.34 6.50 13.58
CA LYS A 546 -18.85 5.33 12.83
C LYS A 546 -19.06 4.00 13.57
N ALA A 547 -19.14 4.02 14.91
CA ALA A 547 -19.53 2.87 15.72
C ALA A 547 -21.06 2.59 15.71
N GLY A 548 -21.86 3.40 15.02
CA GLY A 548 -23.31 3.26 14.91
C GLY A 548 -24.09 3.82 16.11
N VAL A 549 -23.47 4.66 16.94
CA VAL A 549 -24.16 5.33 18.06
C VAL A 549 -25.13 6.37 17.50
N ARG A 550 -26.35 6.38 18.03
CA ARG A 550 -27.42 7.30 17.63
C ARG A 550 -27.49 8.47 18.61
N PHE A 551 -27.72 9.67 18.09
CA PHE A 551 -27.85 10.91 18.85
C PHE A 551 -29.24 11.54 18.72
N ASN A 552 -30.26 10.75 18.36
CA ASN A 552 -31.64 11.23 18.25
C ASN A 552 -32.10 11.83 19.59
N GLY A 553 -32.63 13.06 19.53
CA GLY A 553 -33.09 13.80 20.70
C GLY A 553 -31.97 14.24 21.68
N ALA A 554 -30.69 14.07 21.33
CA ALA A 554 -29.60 14.45 22.21
C ALA A 554 -29.52 15.98 22.40
N ASP A 555 -29.11 16.41 23.59
CA ASP A 555 -28.84 17.81 23.89
C ASP A 555 -27.36 18.12 23.60
N LEU A 556 -27.10 18.67 22.43
CA LEU A 556 -25.78 19.04 21.95
C LEU A 556 -25.65 20.58 21.83
N ARG A 557 -26.37 21.33 22.67
CA ARG A 557 -26.27 22.79 22.70
C ARG A 557 -24.86 23.23 23.08
N GLY A 558 -24.31 24.20 22.35
CA GLY A 558 -23.01 24.79 22.60
C GLY A 558 -21.80 23.88 22.32
N ILE A 559 -21.97 22.66 21.79
CA ILE A 559 -20.84 21.75 21.55
C ILE A 559 -19.84 22.36 20.56
N GLN A 560 -18.58 21.99 20.69
CA GLN A 560 -17.51 22.44 19.81
C GLN A 560 -16.94 21.23 19.06
N ILE A 561 -17.37 21.03 17.80
CA ILE A 561 -16.92 19.88 16.99
C ILE A 561 -16.49 20.27 15.57
N PRO A 562 -15.68 21.34 15.38
CA PRO A 562 -15.30 21.79 14.06
C PRO A 562 -14.56 20.68 13.29
N GLY A 563 -14.91 20.51 12.00
CA GLY A 563 -14.30 19.53 11.10
C GLY A 563 -14.68 18.07 11.36
N ALA A 564 -15.63 17.77 12.26
CA ALA A 564 -16.06 16.40 12.52
C ALA A 564 -16.70 15.74 11.29
N ASP A 565 -16.47 14.43 11.10
CA ASP A 565 -17.19 13.63 10.11
C ASP A 565 -18.31 12.85 10.81
N VAL A 566 -19.52 13.39 10.74
CA VAL A 566 -20.74 12.77 11.28
C VAL A 566 -21.65 12.22 10.18
N SER A 567 -21.08 11.96 8.98
CA SER A 567 -21.80 11.43 7.83
C SER A 567 -22.48 10.09 8.12
N GLY A 568 -23.72 9.95 7.63
CA GLY A 568 -24.58 8.78 7.90
C GLY A 568 -25.11 8.69 9.32
N GLY A 569 -24.86 9.70 10.17
CA GLY A 569 -25.28 9.71 11.57
C GLY A 569 -26.78 9.93 11.76
N GLN A 570 -27.32 9.48 12.89
CA GLN A 570 -28.74 9.68 13.26
C GLN A 570 -28.85 10.75 14.34
N PHE A 571 -29.45 11.88 13.97
CA PHE A 571 -29.55 13.14 14.71
C PHE A 571 -30.99 13.70 14.68
N ASP A 572 -32.01 12.85 14.50
CA ASP A 572 -33.39 13.31 14.47
C ASP A 572 -33.75 13.98 15.82
N SER A 573 -34.39 15.15 15.79
CA SER A 573 -34.78 15.97 16.97
C SER A 573 -33.61 16.44 17.85
N VAL A 574 -32.37 16.38 17.38
CA VAL A 574 -31.21 16.81 18.18
C VAL A 574 -31.16 18.34 18.36
N GLN A 575 -30.61 18.79 19.49
CA GLN A 575 -30.50 20.20 19.83
C GLN A 575 -29.05 20.66 19.60
N PHE A 576 -28.78 21.41 18.52
CA PHE A 576 -27.46 21.95 18.16
C PHE A 576 -27.36 23.48 18.35
N GLN A 577 -28.22 24.09 19.17
CA GLN A 577 -28.21 25.54 19.32
C GLN A 577 -26.87 26.03 19.86
N ASP A 578 -26.38 27.14 19.31
CA ASP A 578 -25.10 27.75 19.66
C ASP A 578 -23.87 26.84 19.48
N ALA A 579 -24.02 25.69 18.79
CA ALA A 579 -22.91 24.78 18.53
C ALA A 579 -21.95 25.32 17.46
N ASN A 580 -20.67 25.01 17.59
CA ASN A 580 -19.71 25.21 16.51
C ASN A 580 -19.64 23.95 15.64
N LEU A 581 -20.26 24.05 14.46
CA LEU A 581 -20.33 23.01 13.44
C LEU A 581 -19.51 23.38 12.19
N THR A 582 -18.56 24.31 12.31
CA THR A 582 -17.72 24.75 11.18
C THR A 582 -17.06 23.55 10.50
N ALA A 583 -17.20 23.43 9.19
CA ALA A 583 -16.67 22.36 8.35
C ALA A 583 -17.11 20.94 8.73
N VAL A 584 -18.20 20.77 9.49
CA VAL A 584 -18.73 19.44 9.83
C VAL A 584 -19.38 18.79 8.61
N ASN A 585 -19.10 17.50 8.42
CA ASN A 585 -19.70 16.70 7.37
C ASN A 585 -20.94 15.94 7.88
N PHE A 586 -22.12 16.36 7.44
CA PHE A 586 -23.43 15.74 7.68
C PHE A 586 -23.96 14.95 6.47
N THR A 587 -23.12 14.66 5.47
CA THR A 587 -23.55 13.93 4.26
C THR A 587 -24.27 12.63 4.63
N ASN A 588 -25.46 12.41 4.06
CA ASN A 588 -26.32 11.24 4.33
C ASN A 588 -26.82 11.10 5.79
N SER A 589 -26.68 12.13 6.64
CA SER A 589 -27.13 12.08 8.03
C SER A 589 -28.63 12.37 8.15
N TRP A 590 -29.27 11.78 9.15
CA TRP A 590 -30.69 12.03 9.46
C TRP A 590 -30.80 13.14 10.49
N ILE A 591 -31.20 14.33 10.06
CA ILE A 591 -31.28 15.54 10.89
C ILE A 591 -32.70 16.10 10.98
N ARG A 592 -33.74 15.25 10.87
CA ARG A 592 -35.14 15.73 10.86
C ARG A 592 -35.49 16.35 12.20
N GLN A 593 -36.12 17.53 12.18
CA GLN A 593 -36.47 18.29 13.41
C GLN A 593 -35.26 18.66 14.28
N ALA A 594 -34.03 18.60 13.76
CA ALA A 594 -32.86 19.10 14.46
C ALA A 594 -32.91 20.64 14.55
N ASN A 595 -32.47 21.20 15.67
CA ASN A 595 -32.47 22.65 15.88
C ASN A 595 -31.05 23.21 15.84
N PHE A 596 -30.75 23.96 14.78
CA PHE A 596 -29.44 24.61 14.55
C PHE A 596 -29.43 26.11 14.89
N SER A 597 -30.40 26.61 15.66
CA SER A 597 -30.50 28.05 15.96
C SER A 597 -29.23 28.57 16.63
N GLY A 598 -28.59 29.58 16.04
CA GLY A 598 -27.34 30.15 16.57
C GLY A 598 -26.08 29.32 16.31
N ALA A 599 -26.17 28.17 15.64
CA ALA A 599 -25.01 27.34 15.31
C ALA A 599 -24.10 28.00 14.25
N GLN A 600 -22.79 27.80 14.37
CA GLN A 600 -21.82 28.17 13.35
C GLN A 600 -21.77 27.08 12.27
N MET A 601 -22.19 27.42 11.05
CA MET A 601 -22.40 26.46 9.95
C MET A 601 -21.45 26.69 8.76
N GLU A 602 -20.40 27.50 8.92
CA GLU A 602 -19.46 27.81 7.83
C GLU A 602 -18.81 26.52 7.32
N GLY A 603 -18.87 26.26 6.00
CA GLY A 603 -18.26 25.09 5.38
C GLY A 603 -18.93 23.73 5.70
N VAL A 604 -20.10 23.72 6.35
CA VAL A 604 -20.86 22.49 6.61
C VAL A 604 -21.24 21.79 5.30
N GLN A 605 -21.07 20.46 5.26
CA GLN A 605 -21.42 19.63 4.12
C GLN A 605 -22.69 18.82 4.44
N LEU A 606 -23.83 19.15 3.81
CA LEU A 606 -25.11 18.42 4.00
C LEU A 606 -25.33 17.33 2.94
N GLU A 607 -24.82 17.55 1.73
CA GLU A 607 -25.00 16.67 0.58
C GLU A 607 -23.67 16.46 -0.14
N LYS A 608 -23.57 15.38 -0.93
CA LYS A 608 -22.45 15.25 -1.88
C LYS A 608 -22.54 16.42 -2.87
N PRO A 609 -21.46 17.18 -3.11
CA PRO A 609 -21.50 18.24 -4.11
C PRO A 609 -21.91 17.62 -5.45
N PRO A 610 -22.85 18.24 -6.19
CA PRO A 610 -23.20 17.76 -7.52
C PRO A 610 -21.97 17.84 -8.41
N HIS A 611 -21.53 16.70 -8.94
CA HIS A 611 -20.51 16.65 -9.98
C HIS A 611 -21.15 17.04 -11.31
N LEU A 612 -21.23 18.35 -11.60
CA LEU A 612 -21.54 18.82 -12.95
C LEU A 612 -20.29 18.64 -13.82
N LYS A 613 -20.29 17.63 -14.69
CA LYS A 613 -19.24 17.43 -15.70
C LYS A 613 -19.71 18.04 -17.01
N GLU A 614 -19.24 19.24 -17.32
CA GLU A 614 -19.55 19.92 -18.59
C GLU A 614 -18.59 19.50 -19.70
N SER A 615 -19.05 19.59 -20.95
CA SER A 615 -18.28 19.20 -22.13
C SER A 615 -17.10 20.13 -22.44
N ASP A 616 -17.15 21.37 -21.94
CA ASP A 616 -16.26 22.47 -22.33
C ASP A 616 -15.75 23.28 -21.14
N LYS A 617 -14.77 24.16 -21.41
CA LYS A 617 -14.17 25.05 -20.41
C LYS A 617 -15.22 26.00 -19.82
N VAL A 618 -15.21 26.11 -18.50
CA VAL A 618 -16.10 26.99 -17.74
C VAL A 618 -15.46 28.37 -17.60
N TYR A 619 -16.06 29.40 -18.18
CA TYR A 619 -15.53 30.77 -18.13
C TYR A 619 -16.19 31.63 -17.06
N SER A 620 -17.42 31.30 -16.68
CA SER A 620 -18.14 32.01 -15.63
C SER A 620 -19.15 31.09 -14.97
N CYS A 621 -19.40 31.34 -13.68
CA CYS A 621 -20.46 30.69 -12.94
C CYS A 621 -21.17 31.72 -12.06
N ALA A 622 -22.47 31.54 -11.87
CA ALA A 622 -23.29 32.37 -11.00
C ALA A 622 -24.39 31.53 -10.35
N TYR A 623 -24.68 31.80 -9.09
CA TYR A 623 -25.86 31.29 -8.40
C TYR A 623 -26.94 32.38 -8.35
N SER A 624 -28.20 31.99 -8.42
CA SER A 624 -29.30 32.89 -8.12
C SER A 624 -29.22 33.36 -6.66
N PRO A 625 -29.78 34.55 -6.33
CA PRO A 625 -29.76 35.06 -4.95
C PRO A 625 -30.38 34.13 -3.90
N ASN A 626 -31.27 33.21 -4.33
CA ASN A 626 -31.89 32.20 -3.48
C ASN A 626 -31.17 30.83 -3.51
N GLY A 627 -30.04 30.71 -4.22
CA GLY A 627 -29.25 29.47 -4.32
C GLY A 627 -29.87 28.34 -5.15
N MET A 628 -31.08 28.54 -5.69
CA MET A 628 -31.86 27.49 -6.36
C MET A 628 -31.46 27.24 -7.82
N VAL A 629 -30.82 28.22 -8.46
CA VAL A 629 -30.45 28.17 -9.87
C VAL A 629 -28.96 28.42 -9.98
N PHE A 630 -28.29 27.54 -10.72
CA PHE A 630 -26.89 27.65 -11.05
C PHE A 630 -26.75 27.86 -12.56
N ALA A 631 -26.07 28.92 -12.96
CA ALA A 631 -25.78 29.24 -14.34
C ALA A 631 -24.28 29.12 -14.60
N MET A 632 -23.92 28.55 -15.75
CA MET A 632 -22.54 28.35 -16.16
C MET A 632 -22.35 28.77 -17.63
N GLY A 633 -21.30 29.54 -17.91
CA GLY A 633 -20.91 29.91 -19.27
C GLY A 633 -19.85 28.97 -19.83
N LEU A 634 -20.17 28.28 -20.93
CA LEU A 634 -19.30 27.37 -21.67
C LEU A 634 -18.87 27.97 -23.02
N ASP A 635 -17.77 27.47 -23.59
CA ASP A 635 -17.32 27.85 -24.94
C ASP A 635 -18.30 27.30 -25.98
N VAL A 636 -19.04 28.20 -26.63
CA VAL A 636 -20.07 27.93 -27.65
C VAL A 636 -21.45 27.52 -27.09
N GLN A 637 -22.31 28.55 -26.96
CA GLN A 637 -23.75 28.56 -26.65
C GLN A 637 -24.15 28.56 -25.15
N TYR A 638 -24.88 29.62 -24.77
CA TYR A 638 -25.63 29.71 -23.52
C TYR A 638 -26.64 28.56 -23.41
N ARG A 639 -26.48 27.66 -22.44
CA ARG A 639 -27.53 26.74 -22.01
C ARG A 639 -28.06 27.17 -20.63
N ASN A 640 -29.36 27.48 -20.57
CA ASN A 640 -30.07 27.51 -19.29
C ASN A 640 -30.28 26.07 -18.83
N LEU A 641 -29.59 25.65 -17.77
CA LEU A 641 -29.86 24.38 -17.09
C LEU A 641 -31.02 24.55 -16.11
N GLU A 642 -32.25 24.48 -16.61
CA GLU A 642 -33.44 24.29 -15.77
C GLU A 642 -33.59 22.80 -15.40
N SER A 643 -32.78 22.30 -14.46
CA SER A 643 -33.17 21.21 -13.55
C SER A 643 -32.07 20.90 -12.53
N ILE A 644 -32.00 21.66 -11.45
CA ILE A 644 -31.47 21.18 -10.15
C ILE A 644 -32.64 21.20 -9.14
N SER A 645 -33.83 20.77 -9.57
CA SER A 645 -35.01 20.71 -8.70
C SER A 645 -35.15 19.40 -7.93
N HIS A 646 -34.24 18.45 -8.11
CA HIS A 646 -34.30 17.14 -7.44
C HIS A 646 -33.10 16.80 -6.55
N ALA A 647 -32.13 17.71 -6.39
CA ALA A 647 -30.92 17.44 -5.62
C ALA A 647 -30.73 18.34 -4.38
N LEU A 648 -31.64 19.28 -4.08
CA LEU A 648 -31.54 20.21 -2.94
C LEU A 648 -32.74 20.07 -1.99
N GLY A 649 -33.16 18.83 -1.74
CA GLY A 649 -34.40 18.52 -1.05
C GLY A 649 -34.22 17.60 0.16
N ALA A 650 -33.57 18.10 1.22
CA ALA A 650 -33.89 17.80 2.63
C ALA A 650 -33.12 18.72 3.58
#